data_AF-A0A9W8JNG7-F1
#
_entry.id   AF-A0A9W8JNG7-F1
#
_cell.length_a   1.000
_cell.length_b   1.000
_cell.length_c   1.000
_cell.angle_alpha   90.00
_cell.angle_beta   90.00
_cell.angle_gamma   90.00
#
_symmetry.space_group_name_H-M   'P 1'
#
loop_
_entity.id
_entity.type
_entity.pdbx_description
1 polymer ?
#
loop_
_entity_poly.entity_id
_entity_poly.type
_entity_poly.pdbx_seq_one_letter_code
_entity_poly.pdbx_strand_id
1 'polypeptide(L)'
;MTASLFLKKDRSRPPAADEDPSTSSVPYGSPGRQTANLSLSQGSYSNRSPTRSQTVPSSPASSSSPRSTTNRYSARKSVNTDPGWKRVSGNLNTRDELLMSLMASEAVIDSREYEILNGEDVDELKKEYQVLTSRLGALTKKLALETKIRDAALSLSKVNASHKKVSKQTSEQLDAANRRVDSAQTELWKVSDRVNEVNRRLMEHRAGVLGFQVRNMEKKMSSSTEDSSESNRSTLMSPALSSMTSVSSSSKGRFDGAHLFAGHADAIVPKAKLSAEAAAAEITALEEKLKAAKDQLTESGKKQAEMTRELSLMRLEKQEVETVMGMDLQAAEETIAALEKEIPRLEELNEEVQTLRKEKSAWEEEREELEERGRQVEILQARLMDSEARTGEAAGGAERMLSELREKTAKQLSEKDAELARLKAERDAERAEWEQERQQIEDERMEDLARLQEEMERTREEDETAVAEANQELSTGLATLQSMVKTHGIVLFSRDSSLKGLLDAIGTHIETVHGKLDGHARAEAEWEMARRKLEDDVRAGLDHYSDVIDYHLQAGVEPIVTLFHWDTPLALHAYYGGFMAPESVDDFVHYAKTVFKACNGRVKAWFTFNEPRGFCGFFGSNQFTFGAILPPPLNVSSAPFHCIYNILRAHAGAVKAFREMGIEGEISFKSENFIGPPWRANSTEDAEASERRTAFQIGIFADPVFKTGDWPKILTDTLSPEYLPRLTEEEKKDILGVSYLSRPSSAQD
;
A
#
# COMPACT_ATOMS: atom_id res chain seq x y z
N MET A 1 29.48 -10.58 -15.11
CA MET A 1 30.67 -11.40 -14.76
C MET A 1 31.74 -11.01 -15.76
N THR A 2 32.94 -10.60 -15.31
CA THR A 2 34.03 -10.21 -16.21
C THR A 2 35.27 -11.06 -15.93
N ALA A 3 35.20 -12.35 -16.27
CA ALA A 3 36.38 -13.21 -16.23
C ALA A 3 37.41 -12.69 -17.25
N SER A 4 38.63 -12.42 -16.81
CA SER A 4 39.71 -11.94 -17.68
C SER A 4 40.55 -13.13 -18.15
N LEU A 5 40.64 -13.32 -19.47
CA LEU A 5 41.36 -14.41 -20.11
C LEU A 5 42.77 -13.94 -20.52
N PHE A 6 43.82 -14.68 -20.17
CA PHE A 6 45.18 -14.43 -20.64
C PHE A 6 45.63 -15.58 -21.55
N LEU A 7 46.27 -15.24 -22.68
CA LEU A 7 46.71 -16.21 -23.70
C LEU A 7 48.21 -16.47 -23.56
N LYS A 8 48.60 -17.74 -23.46
CA LYS A 8 50.01 -18.16 -23.50
C LYS A 8 50.38 -18.58 -24.93
N LYS A 9 51.40 -17.93 -25.51
CA LYS A 9 51.99 -18.31 -26.80
C LYS A 9 53.33 -19.00 -26.51
N ASP A 10 53.41 -20.31 -26.70
CA ASP A 10 54.68 -21.02 -26.58
C ASP A 10 55.64 -20.58 -27.70
N ARG A 11 56.77 -19.99 -27.30
CA ARG A 11 57.91 -19.71 -28.18
C ARG A 11 58.98 -20.76 -27.89
N SER A 12 59.17 -21.68 -28.83
CA SER A 12 60.30 -22.60 -28.86
C SER A 12 61.62 -21.81 -28.92
N ARG A 13 62.53 -22.08 -27.98
CA ARG A 13 63.87 -21.48 -27.87
C ARG A 13 64.87 -22.22 -28.79
N PRO A 14 65.74 -21.53 -29.55
CA PRO A 14 66.87 -22.18 -30.21
C PRO A 14 68.08 -22.31 -29.25
N PRO A 15 69.03 -23.22 -29.53
CA PRO A 15 70.01 -23.71 -28.56
C PRO A 15 71.18 -22.74 -28.35
N ALA A 16 71.85 -22.96 -27.22
CA ALA A 16 72.99 -22.21 -26.70
C ALA A 16 74.25 -22.30 -27.57
N ALA A 17 75.05 -21.25 -27.53
CA ALA A 17 76.46 -21.26 -27.91
C ALA A 17 77.28 -20.76 -26.72
N ASP A 18 78.35 -21.51 -26.43
CA ASP A 18 79.31 -21.37 -25.34
C ASP A 18 80.37 -20.28 -25.57
N GLU A 19 81.16 -20.06 -24.50
CA GLU A 19 82.48 -19.36 -24.40
C GLU A 19 82.47 -17.83 -24.26
N ASP A 20 83.23 -17.15 -23.40
CA ASP A 20 84.13 -17.48 -22.28
C ASP A 20 84.39 -16.13 -21.50
N PRO A 21 85.00 -16.14 -20.29
CA PRO A 21 85.11 -14.99 -19.40
C PRO A 21 86.46 -14.26 -19.49
N SER A 22 86.52 -12.95 -19.15
CA SER A 22 87.59 -12.33 -18.33
C SER A 22 87.65 -10.80 -18.41
N THR A 23 88.26 -10.22 -17.35
CA THR A 23 88.80 -8.84 -17.16
C THR A 23 87.82 -7.78 -16.62
N SER A 24 87.82 -7.44 -15.32
CA SER A 24 88.73 -6.53 -14.56
C SER A 24 88.77 -5.07 -15.06
N SER A 25 88.91 -4.01 -14.28
CA SER A 25 88.50 -3.56 -12.95
C SER A 25 88.93 -2.05 -12.84
N VAL A 26 88.33 -1.31 -11.89
CA VAL A 26 88.81 -0.06 -11.22
C VAL A 26 88.71 1.34 -11.96
N PRO A 27 88.77 2.52 -11.26
CA PRO A 27 87.60 3.31 -10.81
C PRO A 27 87.79 4.88 -10.89
N TYR A 28 87.10 5.64 -10.02
CA TYR A 28 87.15 7.09 -9.68
C TYR A 28 86.17 8.02 -10.44
N GLY A 29 85.46 8.97 -9.81
CA GLY A 29 85.45 9.44 -8.43
C GLY A 29 84.35 10.47 -8.13
N SER A 30 84.03 10.66 -6.84
CA SER A 30 83.27 11.80 -6.30
C SER A 30 84.22 12.99 -6.05
N PRO A 31 83.72 14.24 -5.99
CA PRO A 31 83.27 14.85 -4.71
C PRO A 31 82.03 15.78 -4.93
N GLY A 32 81.31 16.33 -3.95
CA GLY A 32 81.49 16.49 -2.52
C GLY A 32 80.28 17.20 -1.88
N ARG A 33 80.28 17.17 -0.54
CA ARG A 33 79.32 17.74 0.43
C ARG A 33 79.01 19.23 0.29
N GLN A 34 77.84 19.63 0.78
CA GLN A 34 77.71 20.71 1.78
C GLN A 34 76.49 20.50 2.69
N THR A 35 76.64 20.98 3.92
CA THR A 35 75.93 20.67 5.18
C THR A 35 75.20 21.89 5.76
N ALA A 36 74.36 21.66 6.78
CA ALA A 36 73.95 22.53 7.91
C ALA A 36 72.44 22.92 7.90
N ASN A 37 71.63 22.40 8.85
CA ASN A 37 71.30 22.89 10.22
C ASN A 37 70.13 23.92 10.21
N LEU A 38 69.20 24.08 11.17
CA LEU A 38 68.87 23.50 12.48
C LEU A 38 67.53 24.13 12.98
N SER A 39 66.95 23.55 14.04
CA SER A 39 66.00 24.09 15.06
C SER A 39 64.50 24.15 14.72
N LEU A 40 63.48 23.86 15.55
CA LEU A 40 63.18 23.45 16.95
C LEU A 40 62.12 24.43 17.54
N SER A 41 60.95 23.91 17.93
CA SER A 41 60.17 24.25 19.17
C SER A 41 58.74 23.68 19.02
N GLN A 42 58.37 22.57 19.68
CA GLN A 42 57.81 22.44 21.04
C GLN A 42 56.56 23.29 21.35
N GLY A 43 55.52 22.62 21.86
CA GLY A 43 54.33 23.22 22.45
C GLY A 43 53.18 22.23 22.67
N SER A 44 53.35 21.31 23.64
CA SER A 44 52.29 20.48 24.22
C SER A 44 51.29 21.31 25.03
N TYR A 45 50.01 20.90 25.14
CA TYR A 45 49.33 20.71 26.44
C TYR A 45 48.03 19.90 26.30
N SER A 46 47.91 18.97 27.24
CA SER A 46 46.82 18.06 27.59
C SER A 46 45.59 18.76 28.19
N ASN A 47 44.40 18.17 28.05
CA ASN A 47 43.72 17.58 29.21
C ASN A 47 42.44 16.78 28.90
N ARG A 48 42.29 15.74 29.72
CA ARG A 48 41.19 14.77 29.84
C ARG A 48 39.94 15.36 30.51
N SER A 49 38.83 14.68 30.24
CA SER A 49 37.51 14.67 30.89
C SER A 49 37.55 14.48 32.42
N PRO A 50 36.41 14.62 33.15
CA PRO A 50 35.57 13.43 33.37
C PRO A 50 34.04 13.65 33.51
N THR A 51 33.37 12.50 33.45
CA THR A 51 31.96 12.08 33.61
C THR A 51 31.22 12.49 34.89
N ARG A 52 29.88 12.61 34.83
CA ARG A 52 28.93 12.02 35.82
C ARG A 52 27.48 11.93 35.28
N SER A 53 26.70 11.08 35.92
CA SER A 53 25.57 10.24 35.51
C SER A 53 24.19 10.63 36.11
N GLN A 54 23.16 9.83 35.74
CA GLN A 54 21.84 9.57 36.39
C GLN A 54 20.67 10.47 35.92
N THR A 55 19.40 10.06 35.77
CA THR A 55 18.60 8.82 35.84
C THR A 55 17.18 9.20 35.35
N VAL A 56 16.41 8.26 34.79
CA VAL A 56 14.97 8.34 34.41
C VAL A 56 14.05 8.43 35.67
N PRO A 57 12.73 8.80 35.63
CA PRO A 57 11.69 8.06 34.90
C PRO A 57 10.40 8.82 34.42
N SER A 58 9.62 8.11 33.58
CA SER A 58 8.13 8.04 33.47
C SER A 58 7.26 9.21 32.97
N SER A 59 6.45 8.90 31.94
CA SER A 59 5.31 9.64 31.33
C SER A 59 4.07 9.75 32.27
N PRO A 60 2.99 10.51 31.94
CA PRO A 60 2.00 10.06 30.93
C PRO A 60 1.21 11.15 30.13
N ALA A 61 0.66 10.70 28.99
CA ALA A 61 -0.62 11.05 28.33
C ALA A 61 -1.11 12.51 28.20
N SER A 62 -1.46 12.95 26.97
CA SER A 62 -2.86 12.99 26.50
C SER A 62 -3.08 13.82 25.20
N SER A 63 -3.81 13.20 24.27
CA SER A 63 -4.85 13.72 23.35
C SER A 63 -4.69 15.07 22.61
N SER A 64 -4.74 15.04 21.28
CA SER A 64 -5.96 15.35 20.46
C SER A 64 -5.61 15.85 19.04
N SER A 65 -6.14 15.15 18.04
CA SER A 65 -6.28 15.58 16.63
C SER A 65 -7.62 16.36 16.47
N PRO A 66 -8.09 16.72 15.26
CA PRO A 66 -7.49 17.40 14.09
C PRO A 66 -8.36 18.63 13.66
N ARG A 67 -7.90 19.45 12.71
CA ARG A 67 -8.83 20.25 11.88
C ARG A 67 -8.32 20.56 10.48
N SER A 68 -9.12 20.14 9.50
CA SER A 68 -9.12 20.48 8.08
C SER A 68 -9.40 21.97 7.85
N THR A 69 -8.81 22.58 6.81
CA THR A 69 -9.52 23.24 5.68
C THR A 69 -8.59 24.01 4.73
N THR A 70 -8.69 23.67 3.43
CA THR A 70 -8.75 24.52 2.21
C THR A 70 -7.91 25.81 2.11
N ASN A 71 -7.13 26.00 1.03
CA ASN A 71 -7.60 26.66 -0.21
C ASN A 71 -6.49 26.87 -1.28
N ARG A 72 -6.90 26.63 -2.53
CA ARG A 72 -6.60 27.32 -3.81
C ARG A 72 -5.41 28.30 -3.91
N TYR A 73 -4.62 28.14 -4.98
CA TYR A 73 -4.35 29.23 -5.94
C TYR A 73 -4.22 28.69 -7.37
N SER A 74 -5.04 29.24 -8.27
CA SER A 74 -5.00 29.05 -9.72
C SER A 74 -4.03 30.04 -10.39
N ALA A 75 -3.28 29.51 -11.35
CA ALA A 75 -2.92 30.08 -12.66
C ALA A 75 -2.33 31.50 -12.79
N ARG A 76 -1.13 31.57 -13.39
CA ARG A 76 -0.81 32.58 -14.42
C ARG A 76 -0.33 31.87 -15.69
N LYS A 77 -0.97 32.22 -16.80
CA LYS A 77 -0.63 31.88 -18.20
C LYS A 77 0.46 32.84 -18.72
N SER A 78 1.42 32.31 -19.48
CA SER A 78 2.04 32.99 -20.64
C SER A 78 2.16 31.94 -21.76
N VAL A 79 1.22 31.92 -22.72
CA VAL A 79 1.32 32.50 -24.07
C VAL A 79 2.38 31.81 -24.95
N ASN A 80 1.84 31.10 -25.96
CA ASN A 80 2.47 30.37 -27.05
C ASN A 80 3.52 31.17 -27.82
N THR A 81 4.59 30.47 -28.21
CA THR A 81 5.21 30.60 -29.53
C THR A 81 5.23 29.20 -30.19
N ASP A 82 4.62 29.17 -31.37
CA ASP A 82 4.49 28.22 -32.48
C ASP A 82 4.88 26.71 -32.43
N PRO A 83 4.24 25.91 -33.31
CA PRO A 83 3.98 24.49 -33.11
C PRO A 83 4.89 23.62 -33.98
N GLY A 84 5.55 22.67 -33.34
CA GLY A 84 6.29 21.66 -34.07
C GLY A 84 7.37 21.12 -33.19
N TRP A 85 7.01 20.12 -32.38
CA TRP A 85 7.81 19.02 -31.88
C TRP A 85 7.13 18.56 -30.59
N LYS A 86 6.15 17.68 -30.75
CA LYS A 86 5.71 16.85 -29.63
C LYS A 86 6.94 16.05 -29.21
N ARG A 87 7.53 16.39 -28.07
CA ARG A 87 8.59 15.58 -27.45
C ARG A 87 7.90 14.30 -26.97
N VAL A 88 7.85 13.30 -27.84
CA VAL A 88 7.39 11.95 -27.51
C VAL A 88 8.48 11.31 -26.68
N SER A 89 8.43 11.53 -25.36
CA SER A 89 9.24 10.76 -24.42
C SER A 89 8.58 9.39 -24.22
N GLY A 90 8.61 8.55 -25.26
CA GLY A 90 8.46 7.11 -25.14
C GLY A 90 9.82 6.46 -24.95
N ASN A 91 9.88 5.32 -24.27
CA ASN A 91 11.12 4.55 -24.16
C ASN A 91 11.57 4.12 -25.57
N LEU A 92 12.62 4.75 -26.08
CA LEU A 92 13.26 4.38 -27.34
C LEU A 92 13.83 2.96 -27.21
N ASN A 93 13.49 2.10 -28.15
CA ASN A 93 14.04 0.74 -28.23
C ASN A 93 15.47 0.83 -28.81
N THR A 94 16.46 0.93 -27.92
CA THR A 94 17.89 1.01 -28.29
C THR A 94 18.46 -0.29 -28.90
N ARG A 95 17.61 -1.30 -29.16
CA ARG A 95 17.98 -2.56 -29.83
C ARG A 95 17.85 -2.50 -31.35
N ASP A 96 17.16 -1.48 -31.88
CA ASP A 96 17.04 -1.30 -33.31
C ASP A 96 18.30 -0.57 -33.82
N GLU A 97 19.23 -1.34 -34.41
CA GLU A 97 20.48 -0.83 -34.96
C GLU A 97 20.25 0.23 -36.04
N LEU A 98 19.16 0.10 -36.81
CA LEU A 98 18.82 1.03 -37.88
C LEU A 98 18.32 2.35 -37.29
N LEU A 99 17.48 2.31 -36.25
CA LEU A 99 17.07 3.50 -35.51
C LEU A 99 18.25 4.18 -34.80
N MET A 100 19.14 3.42 -34.17
CA MET A 100 20.35 3.95 -33.54
C MET A 100 21.29 4.59 -34.56
N SER A 101 21.47 3.97 -35.74
CA SER A 101 22.28 4.54 -36.81
C SER A 101 21.66 5.84 -37.37
N LEU A 102 20.33 5.88 -37.51
CA LEU A 102 19.60 7.05 -37.98
C LEU A 102 19.73 8.20 -36.97
N MET A 103 19.50 7.95 -35.67
CA MET A 103 19.67 8.95 -34.62
C MET A 103 21.13 9.41 -34.48
N ALA A 104 22.10 8.52 -34.66
CA ALA A 104 23.52 8.89 -34.67
C ALA A 104 23.83 9.80 -35.86
N SER A 105 23.28 9.50 -37.05
CA SER A 105 23.44 10.34 -38.23
C SER A 105 22.76 11.70 -38.06
N GLU A 106 21.58 11.75 -37.46
CA GLU A 106 20.84 12.97 -37.13
C GLU A 106 21.61 13.81 -36.10
N ALA A 107 22.15 13.20 -35.05
CA ALA A 107 23.00 13.89 -34.06
C ALA A 107 24.31 14.44 -34.67
N VAL A 108 24.89 13.77 -35.66
CA VAL A 108 26.05 14.28 -36.42
C VAL A 108 25.66 15.45 -37.32
N ILE A 109 24.42 15.49 -37.82
CA ILE A 109 23.89 16.62 -38.59
C ILE A 109 23.60 17.81 -37.66
N ASP A 110 22.92 17.59 -36.53
CA ASP A 110 22.58 18.62 -35.56
C ASP A 110 23.82 19.26 -34.92
N SER A 111 24.87 18.46 -34.70
CA SER A 111 26.14 18.95 -34.15
C SER A 111 26.96 19.83 -35.10
N ARG A 112 26.51 20.01 -36.36
CA ARG A 112 27.19 20.90 -37.32
C ARG A 112 27.10 22.37 -36.95
N GLU A 113 26.05 22.76 -36.24
CA GLU A 113 25.80 24.14 -35.84
C GLU A 113 26.48 24.51 -34.51
N TYR A 114 27.06 23.54 -33.80
CA TYR A 114 27.75 23.80 -32.54
C TYR A 114 29.17 24.34 -32.77
N GLU A 115 29.46 25.45 -32.11
CA GLU A 115 30.75 26.11 -32.14
C GLU A 115 31.81 25.27 -31.39
N ILE A 116 32.95 25.03 -32.05
CA ILE A 116 34.12 24.42 -31.42
C ILE A 116 34.97 25.54 -30.82
N LEU A 117 34.80 25.73 -29.51
CA LEU A 117 35.57 26.63 -28.67
C LEU A 117 37.08 26.32 -28.67
N ASN A 118 37.90 27.33 -28.42
CA ASN A 118 39.34 27.17 -28.27
C ASN A 118 39.70 26.47 -26.95
N GLY A 119 40.89 25.86 -26.89
CA GLY A 119 41.36 25.13 -25.70
C GLY A 119 41.40 25.99 -24.42
N GLU A 120 41.75 27.27 -24.55
CA GLU A 120 41.77 28.23 -23.44
C GLU A 120 40.35 28.50 -22.90
N ASP A 121 39.38 28.79 -23.77
CA ASP A 121 37.98 29.02 -23.41
C ASP A 121 37.34 27.79 -22.74
N VAL A 122 37.68 26.59 -23.22
CA VAL A 122 37.20 25.33 -22.63
C VAL A 122 37.74 25.12 -21.22
N ASP A 123 39.01 25.45 -20.99
CA ASP A 123 39.61 25.30 -19.66
C ASP A 123 39.13 26.39 -18.69
N GLU A 124 38.82 27.59 -19.17
CA GLU A 124 38.10 28.61 -18.39
C GLU A 124 36.70 28.14 -18.00
N LEU A 125 35.91 27.62 -18.95
CA LEU A 125 34.56 27.10 -18.67
C LEU A 125 34.59 25.90 -17.71
N LYS A 126 35.57 25.01 -17.80
CA LYS A 126 35.74 23.90 -16.82
C LYS A 126 36.04 24.42 -15.42
N LYS A 127 36.92 25.42 -15.30
CA LYS A 127 37.22 26.07 -14.01
C LYS A 127 35.99 26.77 -13.45
N GLU A 128 35.24 27.51 -14.28
CA GLU A 128 33.98 28.15 -13.90
C GLU A 128 32.96 27.11 -13.43
N TYR A 129 32.79 26.01 -14.17
CA TYR A 129 31.88 24.91 -13.82
C TYR A 129 32.25 24.28 -12.47
N GLN A 130 33.53 24.04 -12.21
CA GLN A 130 34.00 23.46 -10.94
C GLN A 130 33.72 24.39 -9.75
N VAL A 131 33.98 25.69 -9.92
CA VAL A 131 33.70 26.71 -8.89
C VAL A 131 32.20 26.85 -8.63
N LEU A 132 31.39 26.93 -9.68
CA LEU A 132 29.95 27.05 -9.57
C LEU A 132 29.31 25.79 -8.97
N THR A 133 29.78 24.60 -9.30
CA THR A 133 29.32 23.33 -8.70
C THR A 133 29.63 23.28 -7.20
N SER A 134 30.82 23.74 -6.80
CA SER A 134 31.20 23.86 -5.38
C SER A 134 30.31 24.87 -4.65
N ARG A 135 30.01 26.01 -5.28
CA ARG A 135 29.09 27.04 -4.75
C ARG A 135 27.64 26.54 -4.67
N LEU A 136 27.18 25.77 -5.64
CA LEU A 136 25.87 25.14 -5.65
C LEU A 136 25.74 24.21 -4.43
N GLY A 137 26.72 23.33 -4.20
CA GLY A 137 26.74 22.44 -3.04
C GLY A 137 26.73 23.19 -1.70
N ALA A 138 27.44 24.32 -1.60
CA ALA A 138 27.41 25.17 -0.41
C ALA A 138 26.04 25.86 -0.20
N LEU A 139 25.42 26.36 -1.27
CA LEU A 139 24.10 26.99 -1.21
C LEU A 139 22.98 25.99 -0.90
N THR A 140 23.06 24.75 -1.39
CA THR A 140 22.12 23.68 -1.03
C THR A 140 22.20 23.36 0.46
N LYS A 141 23.41 23.27 1.03
CA LYS A 141 23.60 23.07 2.48
C LYS A 141 23.07 24.27 3.28
N LYS A 142 23.30 25.50 2.80
CA LYS A 142 22.77 26.73 3.41
C LYS A 142 21.24 26.75 3.40
N LEU A 143 20.60 26.39 2.30
CA LEU A 143 19.14 26.31 2.18
C LEU A 143 18.55 25.29 3.15
N ALA A 144 19.17 24.10 3.27
CA ALA A 144 18.76 23.09 4.22
C ALA A 144 18.85 23.58 5.68
N LEU A 145 19.90 24.32 6.03
CA LEU A 145 20.07 24.90 7.36
C LEU A 145 19.00 25.98 7.63
N GLU A 146 18.81 26.94 6.72
CA GLU A 146 17.80 28.00 6.87
C GLU A 146 16.38 27.45 6.93
N THR A 147 16.09 26.34 6.22
CA THR A 147 14.79 25.65 6.29
C THR A 147 14.55 25.05 7.67
N LYS A 148 15.57 24.42 8.28
CA LYS A 148 15.49 23.92 9.66
C LYS A 148 15.30 25.05 10.68
N ILE A 149 15.98 26.19 10.49
CA ILE A 149 15.79 27.38 11.33
C ILE A 149 14.36 27.90 11.23
N ARG A 150 13.81 27.99 10.01
CA ARG A 150 12.42 28.40 9.78
C ARG A 150 11.45 27.44 10.47
N ASP A 151 11.64 26.14 10.36
CA ASP A 151 10.75 25.14 10.96
C ASP A 151 10.81 25.19 12.51
N ALA A 152 11.99 25.43 13.08
CA ALA A 152 12.15 25.69 14.51
C ALA A 152 11.46 27.00 14.94
N ALA A 153 11.61 28.08 14.17
CA ALA A 153 10.94 29.36 14.42
C ALA A 153 9.40 29.23 14.31
N LEU A 154 8.90 28.39 13.40
CA LEU A 154 7.47 28.09 13.25
C LEU A 154 6.94 27.31 14.45
N SER A 155 7.70 26.35 14.97
CA SER A 155 7.36 25.64 16.21
C SER A 155 7.34 26.59 17.41
N LEU A 156 8.34 27.49 17.52
CA LEU A 156 8.41 28.49 18.60
C LEU A 156 7.27 29.51 18.53
N SER A 157 6.89 29.93 17.32
CA SER A 157 5.75 30.82 17.10
C SER A 157 4.42 30.17 17.53
N LYS A 158 4.21 28.88 17.20
CA LYS A 158 3.02 28.12 17.63
C LYS A 158 2.91 27.99 19.14
N VAL A 159 4.03 27.67 19.82
CA VAL A 159 4.05 27.50 21.28
C VAL A 159 3.81 28.83 22.00
N ASN A 160 4.34 29.94 21.46
CA ASN A 160 4.25 31.25 22.09
C ASN A 160 3.03 32.08 21.66
N ALA A 161 2.12 31.51 20.87
CA ALA A 161 0.92 32.18 20.39
C ALA A 161 0.02 32.73 21.52
N SER A 162 0.05 32.10 22.70
CA SER A 162 -0.71 32.49 23.89
C SER A 162 -0.14 33.72 24.63
N HIS A 163 1.16 34.02 24.46
CA HIS A 163 1.83 35.12 25.17
C HIS A 163 1.98 36.36 24.27
N LYS A 164 1.08 37.34 24.40
CA LYS A 164 0.95 38.50 23.49
C LYS A 164 2.27 39.27 23.18
N LYS A 165 3.18 39.42 24.14
CA LYS A 165 4.49 40.08 23.92
C LYS A 165 5.51 39.18 23.22
N VAL A 166 5.55 37.90 23.57
CA VAL A 166 6.49 36.89 23.01
C VAL A 166 6.02 36.43 21.62
N SER A 167 4.71 36.40 21.39
CA SER A 167 4.06 36.10 20.11
C SER A 167 4.50 37.08 19.01
N LYS A 168 4.57 38.38 19.31
CA LYS A 168 5.05 39.39 18.34
C LYS A 168 6.52 39.16 17.96
N GLN A 169 7.39 38.95 18.94
CA GLN A 169 8.82 38.72 18.71
C GLN A 169 9.09 37.41 17.95
N THR A 170 8.36 36.35 18.25
CA THR A 170 8.50 35.05 17.56
C THR A 170 7.91 35.07 16.15
N SER A 171 6.86 35.85 15.91
CA SER A 171 6.34 36.12 14.57
C SER A 171 7.34 36.89 13.70
N GLU A 172 7.97 37.94 14.23
CA GLU A 172 9.01 38.70 13.52
C GLU A 172 10.23 37.83 13.19
N GLN A 173 10.62 36.91 14.09
CA GLN A 173 11.69 35.94 13.84
C GLN A 173 11.32 34.92 12.75
N LEU A 174 10.06 34.47 12.71
CA LEU A 174 9.57 33.58 11.66
C LEU A 174 9.58 34.28 10.29
N ASP A 175 9.13 35.53 10.22
CA ASP A 175 9.16 36.31 8.98
C ASP A 175 10.59 36.56 8.49
N ALA A 176 11.53 36.82 9.41
CA ALA A 176 12.95 36.96 9.09
C ALA A 176 13.58 35.63 8.61
N ALA A 177 13.14 34.48 9.14
CA ALA A 177 13.57 33.17 8.67
C ALA A 177 13.00 32.85 7.28
N ASN A 178 11.73 33.18 7.01
CA ASN A 178 11.11 33.03 5.70
C ASN A 178 11.87 33.82 4.62
N ARG A 179 12.16 35.11 4.87
CA ARG A 179 12.94 35.93 3.92
C ARG A 179 14.34 35.37 3.63
N ARG A 180 14.98 34.73 4.61
CA ARG A 180 16.30 34.10 4.42
C ARG A 180 16.21 32.83 3.58
N VAL A 181 15.15 32.04 3.74
CA VAL A 181 14.88 30.88 2.88
C VAL A 181 14.62 31.33 1.44
N ASP A 182 13.77 32.33 1.22
CA ASP A 182 13.45 32.85 -0.12
C ASP A 182 14.69 33.42 -0.83
N SER A 183 15.54 34.14 -0.09
CA SER A 183 16.82 34.64 -0.61
C SER A 183 17.78 33.50 -0.97
N ALA A 184 17.90 32.48 -0.12
CA ALA A 184 18.74 31.31 -0.39
C ALA A 184 18.24 30.50 -1.60
N GLN A 185 16.93 30.36 -1.77
CA GLN A 185 16.33 29.71 -2.94
C GLN A 185 16.60 30.49 -4.23
N THR A 186 16.45 31.82 -4.19
CA THR A 186 16.70 32.69 -5.35
C THR A 186 18.16 32.61 -5.80
N GLU A 187 19.11 32.65 -4.85
CA GLU A 187 20.54 32.52 -5.15
C GLU A 187 20.91 31.11 -5.64
N LEU A 188 20.29 30.07 -5.07
CA LEU A 188 20.47 28.70 -5.55
C LEU A 188 19.99 28.54 -6.99
N TRP A 189 18.85 29.11 -7.34
CA TRP A 189 18.30 29.07 -8.69
C TRP A 189 19.23 29.77 -9.69
N LYS A 190 19.70 30.98 -9.40
CA LYS A 190 20.65 31.70 -10.28
C LYS A 190 21.95 30.94 -10.52
N VAL A 191 22.52 30.36 -9.45
CA VAL A 191 23.76 29.57 -9.57
C VAL A 191 23.50 28.28 -10.34
N SER A 192 22.37 27.60 -10.10
CA SER A 192 21.97 26.41 -10.84
C SER A 192 21.79 26.69 -12.33
N ASP A 193 21.15 27.81 -12.68
CA ASP A 193 20.94 28.22 -14.06
C ASP A 193 22.28 28.48 -14.77
N ARG A 194 23.19 29.20 -14.09
CA ARG A 194 24.55 29.43 -14.62
C ARG A 194 25.36 28.13 -14.78
N VAL A 195 25.27 27.19 -13.83
CA VAL A 195 25.90 25.86 -13.95
C VAL A 195 25.38 25.12 -15.18
N ASN A 196 24.06 25.15 -15.40
CA ASN A 196 23.43 24.48 -16.53
C ASN A 196 23.87 25.11 -17.86
N GLU A 197 23.97 26.43 -17.93
CA GLU A 197 24.45 27.16 -19.11
C GLU A 197 25.91 26.83 -19.45
N VAL A 198 26.80 26.83 -18.45
CA VAL A 198 28.22 26.47 -18.65
C VAL A 198 28.34 25.00 -19.09
N ASN A 199 27.57 24.10 -18.47
CA ASN A 199 27.55 22.69 -18.86
C ASN A 199 27.00 22.51 -20.28
N ARG A 200 25.95 23.25 -20.66
CA ARG A 200 25.40 23.25 -22.02
C ARG A 200 26.47 23.60 -23.05
N ARG A 201 27.19 24.71 -22.85
CA ARG A 201 28.29 25.12 -23.75
C ARG A 201 29.41 24.08 -23.83
N LEU A 202 29.78 23.46 -22.71
CA LEU A 202 30.79 22.40 -22.69
C LEU A 202 30.33 21.16 -23.46
N MET A 203 29.04 20.81 -23.38
CA MET A 203 28.45 19.69 -24.11
C MET A 203 28.32 19.99 -25.62
N GLU A 204 27.95 21.22 -25.99
CA GLU A 204 27.91 21.68 -27.39
C GLU A 204 29.30 21.60 -28.02
N HIS A 205 30.34 22.10 -27.34
CA HIS A 205 31.72 21.93 -27.79
C HIS A 205 32.11 20.45 -27.94
N ARG A 206 31.78 19.59 -26.96
CA ARG A 206 32.07 18.14 -27.05
C ARG A 206 31.35 17.49 -28.23
N ALA A 207 30.08 17.82 -28.45
CA ALA A 207 29.30 17.32 -29.57
C ALA A 207 29.89 17.80 -30.92
N GLY A 208 30.27 19.07 -31.03
CA GLY A 208 30.93 19.63 -32.21
C GLY A 208 32.27 18.96 -32.52
N VAL A 209 33.10 18.70 -31.51
CA VAL A 209 34.39 17.99 -31.66
C VAL A 209 34.18 16.55 -32.13
N LEU A 210 33.23 15.82 -31.53
CA LEU A 210 32.91 14.44 -31.93
C LEU A 210 32.36 14.39 -33.36
N GLY A 211 31.43 15.28 -33.71
CA GLY A 211 30.89 15.40 -35.07
C GLY A 211 31.96 15.80 -36.10
N PHE A 212 32.95 16.60 -35.71
CA PHE A 212 34.11 16.90 -36.56
C PHE A 212 35.02 15.67 -36.77
N GLN A 213 35.31 14.91 -35.72
CA GLN A 213 36.12 13.68 -35.82
C GLN A 213 35.46 12.61 -36.69
N VAL A 214 34.15 12.38 -36.52
CA VAL A 214 33.37 11.41 -37.34
C VAL A 214 33.42 11.79 -38.81
N ARG A 215 33.16 13.07 -39.15
CA ARG A 215 33.27 13.56 -40.53
C ARG A 215 34.68 13.43 -41.11
N ASN A 216 35.71 13.63 -40.30
CA ASN A 216 37.09 13.46 -40.74
C ASN A 216 37.41 11.97 -41.00
N MET A 217 36.85 11.05 -40.22
CA MET A 217 36.94 9.60 -40.47
C MET A 217 36.20 9.22 -41.75
N GLU A 218 34.97 9.70 -41.95
CA GLU A 218 34.21 9.48 -43.19
C GLU A 218 34.96 10.00 -44.42
N LYS A 219 35.55 11.20 -44.33
CA LYS A 219 36.36 11.77 -45.41
C LYS A 219 37.60 10.94 -45.71
N LYS A 220 38.33 10.48 -44.68
CA LYS A 220 39.50 9.60 -44.83
C LYS A 220 39.14 8.24 -45.44
N MET A 221 37.99 7.70 -45.05
CA MET A 221 37.48 6.41 -45.52
C MET A 221 36.99 6.51 -46.98
N SER A 222 36.41 7.66 -47.36
CA SER A 222 36.09 7.97 -48.77
C SER A 222 37.34 8.19 -49.64
N SER A 223 38.43 8.73 -49.07
CA SER A 223 39.69 8.94 -49.80
C SER A 223 40.56 7.69 -49.92
N SER A 224 40.30 6.63 -49.14
CA SER A 224 41.06 5.37 -49.19
C SER A 224 40.51 4.36 -50.21
N THR A 225 39.51 4.73 -51.03
CA THR A 225 38.96 3.86 -52.08
C THR A 225 39.60 4.09 -53.46
N GLU A 226 40.46 5.09 -53.59
CA GLU A 226 41.28 5.35 -54.78
C GLU A 226 42.76 5.42 -54.35
N ASP A 227 43.63 4.69 -55.04
CA ASP A 227 45.09 4.59 -54.88
C ASP A 227 45.66 3.63 -53.81
N SER A 228 45.90 2.40 -54.26
CA SER A 228 46.84 1.46 -53.66
C SER A 228 48.14 1.37 -54.48
N SER A 229 49.18 2.13 -54.12
CA SER A 229 50.59 1.75 -54.30
C SER A 229 51.54 2.81 -53.73
N GLU A 230 52.22 2.49 -52.64
CA GLU A 230 53.69 2.50 -52.54
C GLU A 230 54.18 2.43 -51.08
N SER A 231 55.18 1.59 -50.88
CA SER A 231 55.95 1.43 -49.65
C SER A 231 57.00 2.54 -49.51
N ASN A 232 57.22 3.06 -48.30
CA ASN A 232 58.56 3.23 -47.74
C ASN A 232 58.56 3.56 -46.25
N ARG A 233 59.70 3.24 -45.63
CA ARG A 233 59.95 2.90 -44.23
C ARG A 233 60.70 4.04 -43.50
N SER A 234 60.41 4.21 -42.20
CA SER A 234 61.21 4.89 -41.14
C SER A 234 61.44 6.42 -41.28
N THR A 235 61.29 7.28 -40.26
CA THR A 235 61.91 7.26 -38.91
C THR A 235 61.31 8.41 -38.08
N LEU A 236 61.01 8.20 -36.78
CA LEU A 236 61.36 9.07 -35.63
C LEU A 236 60.43 8.82 -34.40
N MET A 237 61.05 8.18 -33.39
CA MET A 237 60.96 8.43 -31.94
C MET A 237 59.61 8.83 -31.32
N SER A 238 59.00 7.88 -30.59
CA SER A 238 58.09 8.15 -29.47
C SER A 238 58.83 8.00 -28.13
N PRO A 239 58.70 8.92 -27.16
CA PRO A 239 58.89 8.60 -25.76
C PRO A 239 57.65 7.86 -25.24
N ALA A 240 57.87 6.79 -24.48
CA ALA A 240 56.82 6.01 -23.86
C ALA A 240 56.21 6.77 -22.66
N LEU A 241 54.95 7.20 -22.82
CA LEU A 241 53.99 7.36 -21.72
C LEU A 241 52.75 6.57 -22.11
N SER A 242 52.56 5.39 -21.51
CA SER A 242 51.37 4.58 -21.70
C SER A 242 50.19 5.22 -20.97
N SER A 243 49.44 6.05 -21.70
CA SER A 243 48.09 6.46 -21.34
C SER A 243 47.09 5.42 -21.83
N MET A 244 46.15 5.09 -20.95
CA MET A 244 45.11 4.10 -21.16
C MET A 244 44.22 4.43 -22.36
N THR A 245 44.16 3.53 -23.34
CA THR A 245 43.09 3.49 -24.32
C THR A 245 41.89 2.78 -23.70
N SER A 246 40.88 3.58 -23.38
CA SER A 246 39.52 3.14 -23.06
C SER A 246 38.87 2.61 -24.34
N VAL A 247 38.58 1.30 -24.35
CA VAL A 247 37.64 0.71 -25.31
C VAL A 247 36.25 0.98 -24.76
N SER A 248 35.46 1.78 -25.48
CA SER A 248 34.07 2.05 -25.16
C SER A 248 33.20 0.82 -25.48
N SER A 249 32.98 -0.04 -24.49
CA SER A 249 31.84 -0.96 -24.52
C SER A 249 30.60 -0.24 -24.01
N SER A 250 29.63 -0.03 -24.90
CA SER A 250 28.32 0.54 -24.55
C SER A 250 27.48 -0.53 -23.86
N SER A 251 27.58 -0.64 -22.53
CA SER A 251 26.65 -1.40 -21.71
C SER A 251 26.10 -0.50 -20.59
N LYS A 252 25.07 0.30 -20.90
CA LYS A 252 24.24 0.92 -19.86
C LYS A 252 23.23 -0.09 -19.34
N GLY A 253 23.73 -1.12 -18.64
CA GLY A 253 22.98 -1.70 -17.54
C GLY A 253 23.23 -0.82 -16.33
N ARG A 254 22.21 -0.16 -15.79
CA ARG A 254 22.28 0.28 -14.39
C ARG A 254 22.45 -1.00 -13.58
N PHE A 255 23.67 -1.22 -13.10
CA PHE A 255 24.02 -2.31 -12.23
C PHE A 255 23.34 -2.06 -10.89
N ASP A 256 22.16 -2.64 -10.73
CA ASP A 256 21.44 -2.65 -9.47
C ASP A 256 21.99 -3.78 -8.62
N GLY A 257 22.07 -3.58 -7.32
CA GLY A 257 22.82 -4.45 -6.42
C GLY A 257 22.33 -5.91 -6.33
N ALA A 258 21.27 -6.25 -7.04
CA ALA A 258 20.61 -7.55 -7.01
C ALA A 258 21.38 -8.67 -7.72
N HIS A 259 22.39 -8.35 -8.53
CA HIS A 259 23.05 -9.31 -9.44
C HIS A 259 23.88 -10.43 -8.77
N LEU A 260 24.03 -10.43 -7.44
CA LEU A 260 24.72 -11.51 -6.72
C LEU A 260 23.83 -12.46 -5.93
N PHE A 261 22.55 -12.16 -5.77
CA PHE A 261 21.68 -12.93 -4.89
C PHE A 261 21.03 -14.15 -5.55
N ALA A 262 21.38 -14.48 -6.79
CA ALA A 262 20.81 -15.60 -7.54
C ALA A 262 21.10 -17.00 -6.95
N GLY A 263 21.84 -17.08 -5.85
CA GLY A 263 22.19 -18.33 -5.17
C GLY A 263 21.83 -18.42 -3.69
N HIS A 264 21.29 -17.37 -3.08
CA HIS A 264 21.02 -17.36 -1.64
C HIS A 264 19.56 -17.78 -1.39
N ALA A 265 19.36 -19.05 -1.05
CA ALA A 265 18.08 -19.50 -0.49
C ALA A 265 17.73 -18.74 0.82
N ASP A 266 18.72 -18.10 1.44
CA ASP A 266 18.62 -17.40 2.72
C ASP A 266 19.06 -15.92 2.71
N ALA A 267 19.15 -15.24 1.55
CA ALA A 267 19.32 -13.77 1.51
C ALA A 267 18.05 -13.10 1.99
N ILE A 268 17.96 -12.90 3.31
CA ILE A 268 16.99 -12.07 4.04
C ILE A 268 15.68 -11.94 3.27
N VAL A 269 15.02 -13.09 3.14
CA VAL A 269 13.57 -13.13 2.97
C VAL A 269 13.00 -12.21 4.05
N PRO A 270 12.17 -11.21 3.74
CA PRO A 270 11.28 -10.66 4.74
C PRO A 270 10.50 -11.86 5.27
N LYS A 271 10.90 -12.39 6.43
CA LYS A 271 10.32 -13.62 6.99
C LYS A 271 8.82 -13.53 6.82
N ALA A 272 8.26 -14.40 5.99
CA ALA A 272 6.84 -14.57 5.84
C ALA A 272 6.27 -14.96 7.20
N LYS A 273 5.94 -13.96 8.00
CA LYS A 273 5.10 -14.12 9.18
C LYS A 273 3.69 -13.98 8.65
N LEU A 274 3.00 -15.11 8.62
CA LEU A 274 1.62 -15.37 8.15
C LEU A 274 1.58 -15.88 6.71
N SER A 275 1.25 -17.16 6.54
CA SER A 275 0.97 -17.73 5.22
C SER A 275 -0.18 -16.97 4.59
N ALA A 276 0.09 -16.29 3.48
CA ALA A 276 -0.87 -15.47 2.75
C ALA A 276 -2.15 -16.25 2.39
N GLU A 277 -2.06 -17.57 2.17
CA GLU A 277 -3.21 -18.45 1.93
C GLU A 277 -4.13 -18.60 3.16
N ALA A 278 -3.57 -18.78 4.35
CA ALA A 278 -4.38 -18.91 5.57
C ALA A 278 -5.07 -17.58 5.92
N ALA A 279 -4.36 -16.46 5.72
CA ALA A 279 -4.94 -15.14 5.89
C ALA A 279 -6.03 -14.85 4.84
N ALA A 280 -5.82 -15.23 3.58
CA ALA A 280 -6.82 -15.08 2.52
C ALA A 280 -8.08 -15.92 2.80
N ALA A 281 -7.92 -17.17 3.24
CA ALA A 281 -9.04 -18.04 3.60
C ALA A 281 -9.83 -17.48 4.81
N GLU A 282 -9.14 -16.99 5.84
CA GLU A 282 -9.77 -16.36 7.00
C GLU A 282 -10.50 -15.06 6.62
N ILE A 283 -9.93 -14.26 5.71
CA ILE A 283 -10.56 -13.05 5.16
C ILE A 283 -11.82 -13.42 4.37
N THR A 284 -11.79 -14.41 3.48
CA THR A 284 -12.99 -14.82 2.73
C THR A 284 -14.12 -15.31 3.64
N ALA A 285 -13.78 -16.04 4.71
CA ALA A 285 -14.76 -16.47 5.71
C ALA A 285 -15.34 -15.29 6.52
N LEU A 286 -14.55 -14.25 6.77
CA LEU A 286 -14.99 -13.02 7.42
C LEU A 286 -15.88 -12.17 6.51
N GLU A 287 -15.58 -12.13 5.20
CA GLU A 287 -16.39 -11.44 4.19
C GLU A 287 -17.76 -12.10 4.00
N GLU A 288 -17.82 -13.44 3.95
CA GLU A 288 -19.10 -14.16 3.89
C GLU A 288 -19.96 -13.89 5.12
N LYS A 289 -19.35 -13.90 6.32
CA LYS A 289 -20.06 -13.58 7.56
C LYS A 289 -20.53 -12.13 7.62
N LEU A 290 -19.72 -11.19 7.12
CA LEU A 290 -20.09 -9.77 7.06
C LEU A 290 -21.21 -9.52 6.04
N LYS A 291 -21.18 -10.21 4.90
CA LYS A 291 -22.25 -10.17 3.90
C LYS A 291 -23.55 -10.73 4.47
N ALA A 292 -23.52 -11.90 5.12
CA ALA A 292 -24.69 -12.49 5.76
C ALA A 292 -25.30 -11.57 6.83
N ALA A 293 -24.46 -10.95 7.67
CA ALA A 293 -24.92 -9.99 8.69
C ALA A 293 -25.52 -8.71 8.06
N LYS A 294 -24.98 -8.25 6.91
CA LYS A 294 -25.51 -7.09 6.18
C LYS A 294 -26.84 -7.41 5.51
N ASP A 295 -26.96 -8.57 4.90
CA ASP A 295 -28.20 -9.04 4.26
C ASP A 295 -29.31 -9.18 5.31
N GLN A 296 -29.03 -9.82 6.45
CA GLN A 296 -29.95 -9.88 7.61
C GLN A 296 -30.36 -8.49 8.10
N LEU A 297 -29.43 -7.54 8.21
CA LEU A 297 -29.74 -6.18 8.64
C LEU A 297 -30.67 -5.47 7.64
N THR A 298 -30.46 -5.65 6.34
CA THR A 298 -31.35 -5.06 5.33
C THR A 298 -32.73 -5.68 5.34
N GLU A 299 -32.84 -6.97 5.66
CA GLU A 299 -34.10 -7.70 5.75
C GLU A 299 -34.88 -7.32 7.01
N SER A 300 -34.23 -7.26 8.17
CA SER A 300 -34.83 -6.72 9.40
C SER A 300 -35.22 -5.24 9.25
N GLY A 301 -34.40 -4.45 8.55
CA GLY A 301 -34.72 -3.05 8.25
C GLY A 301 -35.93 -2.88 7.32
N LYS A 302 -36.12 -3.78 6.35
CA LYS A 302 -37.34 -3.83 5.52
C LYS A 302 -38.57 -4.21 6.35
N LYS A 303 -38.47 -5.25 7.19
CA LYS A 303 -39.56 -5.65 8.09
C LYS A 303 -39.97 -4.51 9.03
N GLN A 304 -39.01 -3.75 9.57
CA GLN A 304 -39.30 -2.58 10.41
C GLN A 304 -39.95 -1.43 9.60
N ALA A 305 -39.55 -1.23 8.34
CA ALA A 305 -40.16 -0.25 7.45
C ALA A 305 -41.59 -0.63 7.02
N GLU A 306 -41.85 -1.93 6.79
CA GLU A 306 -43.17 -2.48 6.50
C GLU A 306 -44.09 -2.34 7.72
N MET A 307 -43.64 -2.76 8.89
CA MET A 307 -44.37 -2.61 10.15
C MET A 307 -44.68 -1.14 10.48
N THR A 308 -43.75 -0.21 10.25
CA THR A 308 -44.02 1.22 10.45
C THR A 308 -45.00 1.79 9.41
N ARG A 309 -44.99 1.25 8.19
CA ARG A 309 -45.96 1.59 7.15
C ARG A 309 -47.36 1.06 7.50
N GLU A 310 -47.45 -0.18 7.96
CA GLU A 310 -48.69 -0.79 8.45
C GLU A 310 -49.25 -0.02 9.65
N LEU A 311 -48.42 0.32 10.64
CA LEU A 311 -48.83 1.18 11.76
C LEU A 311 -49.31 2.56 11.31
N SER A 312 -48.72 3.13 10.26
CA SER A 312 -49.18 4.41 9.69
C SER A 312 -50.50 4.28 8.96
N LEU A 313 -50.74 3.14 8.32
CA LEU A 313 -51.96 2.82 7.58
C LEU A 313 -53.10 2.54 8.57
N MET A 314 -52.85 1.75 9.62
CA MET A 314 -53.78 1.52 10.73
C MET A 314 -54.15 2.82 11.47
N ARG A 315 -53.22 3.77 11.61
CA ARG A 315 -53.55 5.10 12.16
C ARG A 315 -54.44 5.92 11.25
N LEU A 316 -54.24 5.81 9.93
CA LEU A 316 -55.06 6.48 8.94
C LEU A 316 -56.47 5.89 8.91
N GLU A 317 -56.58 4.56 8.87
CA GLU A 317 -57.86 3.84 8.96
C GLU A 317 -58.60 4.15 10.25
N LYS A 318 -57.89 4.18 11.39
CA LYS A 318 -58.47 4.63 12.66
C LYS A 318 -59.02 6.05 12.56
N GLN A 319 -58.26 6.97 11.96
CA GLN A 319 -58.68 8.36 11.80
C GLN A 319 -59.89 8.46 10.86
N GLU A 320 -59.94 7.67 9.78
CA GLU A 320 -61.10 7.58 8.88
C GLU A 320 -62.33 7.06 9.62
N VAL A 321 -62.20 5.95 10.36
CA VAL A 321 -63.30 5.40 11.18
C VAL A 321 -63.77 6.41 12.23
N GLU A 322 -62.87 7.11 12.91
CA GLU A 322 -63.24 8.17 13.87
C GLU A 322 -64.00 9.32 13.19
N THR A 323 -63.63 9.71 11.96
CA THR A 323 -64.38 10.73 11.22
C THR A 323 -65.75 10.25 10.76
N VAL A 324 -65.87 9.02 10.28
CA VAL A 324 -67.15 8.43 9.86
C VAL A 324 -68.08 8.29 11.06
N MET A 325 -67.57 7.75 12.18
CA MET A 325 -68.34 7.61 13.41
C MET A 325 -68.76 8.99 13.97
N GLY A 326 -67.93 10.03 13.79
CA GLY A 326 -68.29 11.42 14.11
C GLY A 326 -69.39 11.99 13.21
N MET A 327 -69.38 11.67 11.92
CA MET A 327 -70.45 12.06 10.99
C MET A 327 -71.75 11.32 11.28
N ASP A 328 -71.69 10.03 11.59
CA ASP A 328 -72.84 9.22 11.96
C ASP A 328 -73.45 9.69 13.29
N LEU A 329 -72.60 10.10 14.25
CA LEU A 329 -73.06 10.71 15.50
C LEU A 329 -73.81 12.03 15.22
N GLN A 330 -73.28 12.89 14.35
CA GLN A 330 -73.96 14.14 13.95
C GLN A 330 -75.29 13.86 13.24
N ALA A 331 -75.33 12.90 12.33
CA ALA A 331 -76.56 12.49 11.66
C ALA A 331 -77.58 11.94 12.66
N ALA A 332 -77.14 11.12 13.63
CA ALA A 332 -78.00 10.64 14.71
C ALA A 332 -78.52 11.78 15.58
N GLU A 333 -77.68 12.74 15.98
CA GLU A 333 -78.09 13.93 16.72
C GLU A 333 -79.10 14.78 15.94
N GLU A 334 -78.93 14.95 14.63
CA GLU A 334 -79.89 15.64 13.75
C GLU A 334 -81.23 14.90 13.67
N THR A 335 -81.22 13.56 13.58
CA THR A 335 -82.45 12.76 13.61
C THR A 335 -83.14 12.81 14.95
N ILE A 336 -82.40 12.81 16.06
CA ILE A 336 -82.94 12.99 17.41
C ILE A 336 -83.57 14.37 17.52
N ALA A 337 -82.90 15.44 17.06
CA ALA A 337 -83.45 16.79 17.07
C ALA A 337 -84.71 16.94 16.17
N ALA A 338 -84.77 16.21 15.06
CA ALA A 338 -85.95 16.16 14.20
C ALA A 338 -87.12 15.45 14.90
N LEU A 339 -86.86 14.32 15.56
CA LEU A 339 -87.86 13.59 16.34
C LEU A 339 -88.34 14.40 17.55
N GLU A 340 -87.44 15.08 18.26
CA GLU A 340 -87.78 15.99 19.37
C GLU A 340 -88.72 17.11 18.94
N LYS A 341 -88.62 17.58 17.70
CA LYS A 341 -89.54 18.58 17.11
C LYS A 341 -90.93 18.01 16.82
N GLU A 342 -91.04 16.70 16.60
CA GLU A 342 -92.31 16.00 16.35
C GLU A 342 -93.01 15.55 17.65
N ILE A 343 -92.29 15.44 18.76
CA ILE A 343 -92.85 15.13 20.10
C ILE A 343 -94.08 15.98 20.45
N PRO A 344 -94.04 17.34 20.40
CA PRO A 344 -95.20 18.15 20.81
C PRO A 344 -96.43 17.93 19.91
N ARG A 345 -96.22 17.60 18.63
CA ARG A 345 -97.31 17.26 17.70
C ARG A 345 -97.93 15.90 18.04
N LEU A 346 -97.11 14.92 18.43
CA LEU A 346 -97.58 13.62 18.90
C LEU A 346 -98.27 13.72 20.27
N GLU A 347 -97.80 14.60 21.14
CA GLU A 347 -98.44 14.91 22.43
C GLU A 347 -99.81 15.56 22.20
N GLU A 348 -99.93 16.54 21.31
CA GLU A 348 -101.20 17.18 20.93
C GLU A 348 -102.19 16.16 20.33
N LEU A 349 -101.71 15.30 19.43
CA LEU A 349 -102.53 14.23 18.85
C LEU A 349 -102.95 13.19 19.91
N ASN A 350 -102.09 12.91 20.90
CA ASN A 350 -102.40 12.00 22.00
C ASN A 350 -103.39 12.64 22.99
N GLU A 351 -103.31 13.94 23.24
CA GLU A 351 -104.33 14.69 23.97
C GLU A 351 -105.67 14.65 23.24
N GLU A 352 -105.67 14.84 21.92
CA GLU A 352 -106.87 14.73 21.09
C GLU A 352 -107.47 13.32 21.17
N VAL A 353 -106.65 12.27 21.06
CA VAL A 353 -107.09 10.87 21.26
C VAL A 353 -107.61 10.63 22.69
N GLN A 354 -107.01 11.24 23.71
CA GLN A 354 -107.49 11.16 25.09
C GLN A 354 -108.83 11.89 25.28
N THR A 355 -109.03 13.05 24.66
CA THR A 355 -110.32 13.74 24.66
C THR A 355 -111.39 12.92 23.96
N LEU A 356 -111.09 12.36 22.78
CA LEU A 356 -111.99 11.45 22.08
C LEU A 356 -112.30 10.18 22.88
N ARG A 357 -111.34 9.66 23.66
CA ARG A 357 -111.58 8.53 24.58
C ARG A 357 -112.48 8.92 25.76
N LYS A 358 -112.32 10.12 26.33
CA LYS A 358 -113.18 10.64 27.40
C LYS A 358 -114.59 10.94 26.90
N GLU A 359 -114.69 11.50 25.69
CA GLU A 359 -115.97 11.65 25.01
C GLU A 359 -116.59 10.28 24.80
N LYS A 360 -115.86 9.31 24.25
CA LYS A 360 -116.35 7.94 24.09
C LYS A 360 -116.85 7.33 25.41
N SER A 361 -116.11 7.49 26.52
CA SER A 361 -116.57 6.99 27.82
C SER A 361 -117.80 7.74 28.34
N ALA A 362 -117.91 9.04 28.10
CA ALA A 362 -119.11 9.82 28.45
C ALA A 362 -120.33 9.40 27.61
N TRP A 363 -120.13 9.11 26.32
CA TRP A 363 -121.16 8.53 25.44
C TRP A 363 -121.56 7.12 25.89
N GLU A 364 -120.61 6.31 26.39
CA GLU A 364 -120.88 4.99 26.96
C GLU A 364 -121.67 5.10 28.28
N GLU A 365 -121.36 6.07 29.15
CA GLU A 365 -122.12 6.36 30.39
C GLU A 365 -123.52 6.93 30.09
N GLU A 366 -123.67 7.87 29.15
CA GLU A 366 -124.98 8.39 28.72
C GLU A 366 -125.83 7.28 28.09
N ARG A 367 -125.20 6.36 27.35
CA ARG A 367 -125.87 5.19 26.82
C ARG A 367 -126.34 4.25 27.93
N GLU A 368 -125.52 3.97 28.94
CA GLU A 368 -125.95 3.21 30.12
C GLU A 368 -127.10 3.92 30.86
N GLU A 369 -127.05 5.24 31.02
CA GLU A 369 -128.10 6.02 31.69
C GLU A 369 -129.42 6.02 30.89
N LEU A 370 -129.33 6.07 29.55
CA LEU A 370 -130.49 5.93 28.65
C LEU A 370 -131.05 4.50 28.65
N GLU A 371 -130.20 3.47 28.76
CA GLU A 371 -130.64 2.09 28.94
C GLU A 371 -131.32 1.90 30.31
N GLU A 372 -130.83 2.54 31.38
CA GLU A 372 -131.43 2.53 32.73
C GLU A 372 -132.78 3.27 32.75
N ARG A 373 -132.89 4.43 32.07
CA ARG A 373 -134.17 5.13 31.85
C ARG A 373 -135.11 4.30 30.96
N GLY A 374 -134.57 3.56 29.99
CA GLY A 374 -135.31 2.59 29.19
C GLY A 374 -135.95 1.49 30.05
N ARG A 375 -135.21 0.93 31.00
CA ARG A 375 -135.74 -0.03 31.99
C ARG A 375 -136.83 0.59 32.88
N GLN A 376 -136.69 1.86 33.24
CA GLN A 376 -137.72 2.58 34.01
C GLN A 376 -139.00 2.83 33.19
N VAL A 377 -138.88 3.09 31.87
CA VAL A 377 -140.02 3.19 30.95
C VAL A 377 -140.69 1.83 30.74
N GLU A 378 -139.94 0.73 30.65
CA GLU A 378 -140.49 -0.63 30.61
C GLU A 378 -141.29 -0.99 31.86
N ILE A 379 -140.83 -0.59 33.06
CA ILE A 379 -141.54 -0.81 34.32
C ILE A 379 -142.81 0.06 34.41
N LEU A 380 -142.80 1.27 33.85
CA LEU A 380 -143.97 2.15 33.78
C LEU A 380 -144.97 1.70 32.70
N GLN A 381 -144.50 1.15 31.57
CA GLN A 381 -145.34 0.53 30.53
C GLN A 381 -145.96 -0.79 31.02
N ALA A 382 -145.26 -1.59 31.83
CA ALA A 382 -145.84 -2.76 32.48
C ALA A 382 -146.96 -2.40 33.47
N ARG A 383 -146.89 -1.22 34.11
CA ARG A 383 -147.99 -0.68 34.95
C ARG A 383 -149.14 -0.05 34.15
N LEU A 384 -148.86 0.47 32.95
CA LEU A 384 -149.88 0.98 32.04
C LEU A 384 -150.69 -0.16 31.39
N MET A 385 -150.01 -1.27 31.05
CA MET A 385 -150.64 -2.48 30.48
C MET A 385 -151.62 -3.17 31.45
N ASP A 386 -151.45 -3.05 32.76
CA ASP A 386 -152.44 -3.53 33.76
C ASP A 386 -153.68 -2.63 33.83
N SER A 387 -153.55 -1.35 33.43
CA SER A 387 -154.68 -0.40 33.34
C SER A 387 -155.40 -0.42 31.98
N GLU A 388 -154.72 -0.85 30.91
CA GLU A 388 -155.25 -0.93 29.54
C GLU A 388 -155.86 -2.30 29.20
N ALA A 389 -155.73 -3.30 30.08
CA ALA A 389 -156.51 -4.56 30.02
C ALA A 389 -158.04 -4.37 30.19
N ARG A 390 -158.49 -3.11 30.35
CA ARG A 390 -159.90 -2.71 30.32
C ARG A 390 -160.17 -1.67 29.23
N THR A 391 -159.79 -1.93 27.98
CA THR A 391 -160.55 -1.54 26.76
C THR A 391 -159.79 -2.00 25.52
N GLY A 392 -160.51 -2.62 24.59
CA GLY A 392 -159.92 -3.38 23.48
C GLY A 392 -159.52 -2.56 22.26
N GLU A 393 -158.66 -3.24 21.50
CA GLU A 393 -158.43 -3.18 20.04
C GLU A 393 -157.43 -2.17 19.44
N ALA A 394 -156.48 -2.78 18.72
CA ALA A 394 -155.74 -2.31 17.54
C ALA A 394 -154.43 -1.52 17.72
N ALA A 395 -153.29 -2.24 17.85
CA ALA A 395 -151.98 -1.77 17.38
C ALA A 395 -150.94 -2.90 17.13
N GLY A 396 -151.33 -4.03 16.52
CA GLY A 396 -150.44 -5.18 16.25
C GLY A 396 -149.48 -5.03 15.05
N GLY A 397 -149.09 -3.82 14.66
CA GLY A 397 -148.32 -3.57 13.42
C GLY A 397 -146.88 -3.05 13.61
N ALA A 398 -146.59 -2.36 14.71
CA ALA A 398 -145.33 -1.62 14.87
C ALA A 398 -144.21 -2.42 15.56
N GLU A 399 -144.54 -3.51 16.27
CA GLU A 399 -143.63 -4.24 17.14
C GLU A 399 -142.69 -5.22 16.38
N ARG A 400 -143.11 -5.74 15.22
CA ARG A 400 -142.26 -6.64 14.41
C ARG A 400 -141.16 -5.91 13.65
N MET A 401 -141.40 -4.68 13.19
CA MET A 401 -140.45 -3.94 12.36
C MET A 401 -139.27 -3.37 13.18
N LEU A 402 -139.49 -3.08 14.47
CA LEU A 402 -138.45 -2.64 15.40
C LEU A 402 -137.55 -3.79 15.90
N SER A 403 -138.09 -5.00 16.02
CA SER A 403 -137.31 -6.20 16.38
C SER A 403 -136.31 -6.58 15.28
N GLU A 404 -136.74 -6.55 14.01
CA GLU A 404 -135.88 -6.89 12.88
C GLU A 404 -134.74 -5.86 12.66
N LEU A 405 -134.98 -4.58 12.96
CA LEU A 405 -133.97 -3.52 12.86
C LEU A 405 -132.90 -3.64 13.96
N ARG A 406 -133.30 -3.95 15.20
CA ARG A 406 -132.38 -4.16 16.33
C ARG A 406 -131.47 -5.39 16.13
N GLU A 407 -132.02 -6.47 15.59
CA GLU A 407 -131.25 -7.69 15.33
C GLU A 407 -130.23 -7.48 14.19
N LYS A 408 -130.59 -6.68 13.16
CA LYS A 408 -129.65 -6.31 12.09
C LYS A 408 -128.51 -5.41 12.59
N THR A 409 -128.79 -4.41 13.42
CA THR A 409 -127.74 -3.53 13.97
C THR A 409 -126.83 -4.26 14.95
N ALA A 410 -127.35 -5.20 15.75
CA ALA A 410 -126.55 -6.01 16.66
C ALA A 410 -125.58 -6.94 15.93
N LYS A 411 -126.00 -7.55 14.81
CA LYS A 411 -125.11 -8.34 13.94
C LYS A 411 -124.01 -7.49 13.32
N GLN A 412 -124.33 -6.29 12.82
CA GLN A 412 -123.33 -5.39 12.25
C GLN A 412 -122.29 -4.92 13.27
N LEU A 413 -122.69 -4.71 14.53
CA LEU A 413 -121.76 -4.34 15.61
C LEU A 413 -120.81 -5.51 15.95
N SER A 414 -121.35 -6.72 16.09
CA SER A 414 -120.57 -7.93 16.36
C SER A 414 -119.57 -8.25 15.25
N GLU A 415 -119.93 -8.01 13.98
CA GLU A 415 -119.02 -8.19 12.85
C GLU A 415 -117.88 -7.17 12.87
N LYS A 416 -118.17 -5.92 13.23
CA LYS A 416 -117.17 -4.84 13.34
C LYS A 416 -116.24 -5.01 14.54
N ASP A 417 -116.74 -5.52 15.66
CA ASP A 417 -115.91 -5.83 16.83
C ASP A 417 -114.98 -7.02 16.57
N ALA A 418 -115.45 -8.03 15.82
CA ALA A 418 -114.60 -9.15 15.38
C ALA A 418 -113.52 -8.68 14.39
N GLU A 419 -113.83 -7.74 13.50
CA GLU A 419 -112.88 -7.13 12.56
C GLU A 419 -111.79 -6.33 13.31
N LEU A 420 -112.16 -5.54 14.32
CA LEU A 420 -111.21 -4.80 15.17
C LEU A 420 -110.32 -5.72 16.02
N ALA A 421 -110.84 -6.83 16.53
CA ALA A 421 -110.04 -7.81 17.27
C ALA A 421 -109.01 -8.50 16.36
N ARG A 422 -109.39 -8.81 15.11
CA ARG A 422 -108.48 -9.40 14.12
C ARG A 422 -107.33 -8.46 13.78
N LEU A 423 -107.64 -7.19 13.50
CA LEU A 423 -106.63 -6.18 13.16
C LEU A 423 -105.66 -5.88 14.32
N LYS A 424 -106.12 -5.96 15.58
CA LYS A 424 -105.24 -5.82 16.75
C LYS A 424 -104.28 -7.00 16.89
N ALA A 425 -104.78 -8.23 16.70
CA ALA A 425 -103.95 -9.43 16.76
C ALA A 425 -102.89 -9.44 15.64
N GLU A 426 -103.24 -8.97 14.45
CA GLU A 426 -102.31 -8.82 13.32
C GLU A 426 -101.19 -7.83 13.63
N ARG A 427 -101.51 -6.65 14.15
CA ARG A 427 -100.52 -5.64 14.57
C ARG A 427 -99.63 -6.11 15.73
N ASP A 428 -100.17 -6.87 16.68
CA ASP A 428 -99.41 -7.37 17.83
C ASP A 428 -98.47 -8.51 17.42
N ALA A 429 -98.85 -9.32 16.42
CA ALA A 429 -97.98 -10.32 15.80
C ALA A 429 -96.83 -9.66 15.03
N GLU A 430 -97.12 -8.65 14.20
CA GLU A 430 -96.08 -7.88 13.48
C GLU A 430 -95.07 -7.25 14.44
N ARG A 431 -95.52 -6.68 15.57
CA ARG A 431 -94.59 -6.10 16.56
C ARG A 431 -93.69 -7.14 17.23
N ALA A 432 -94.20 -8.35 17.49
CA ALA A 432 -93.40 -9.42 18.05
C ALA A 432 -92.34 -9.95 17.06
N GLU A 433 -92.67 -9.99 15.76
CA GLU A 433 -91.71 -10.34 14.70
C GLU A 433 -90.58 -9.31 14.57
N TRP A 434 -90.92 -8.01 14.58
CA TRP A 434 -89.94 -6.93 14.55
C TRP A 434 -88.99 -6.93 15.75
N GLU A 435 -89.49 -7.26 16.94
CA GLU A 435 -88.70 -7.27 18.17
C GLU A 435 -87.74 -8.48 18.20
N GLN A 436 -88.15 -9.62 17.64
CA GLN A 436 -87.26 -10.76 17.43
C GLN A 436 -86.16 -10.47 16.40
N GLU A 437 -86.51 -9.85 15.27
CA GLU A 437 -85.53 -9.48 14.24
C GLU A 437 -84.49 -8.49 14.79
N ARG A 438 -84.94 -7.51 15.59
CA ARG A 438 -84.04 -6.57 16.27
C ARG A 438 -83.08 -7.28 17.24
N GLN A 439 -83.60 -8.19 18.07
CA GLN A 439 -82.78 -8.94 19.02
C GLN A 439 -81.72 -9.78 18.30
N GLN A 440 -82.09 -10.40 17.18
CA GLN A 440 -81.19 -11.20 16.36
C GLN A 440 -80.06 -10.36 15.76
N ILE A 441 -80.37 -9.15 15.27
CA ILE A 441 -79.36 -8.21 14.75
C ILE A 441 -78.41 -7.72 15.86
N GLU A 442 -78.93 -7.46 17.07
CA GLU A 442 -78.11 -7.04 18.21
C GLU A 442 -77.15 -8.17 18.67
N ASP A 443 -77.61 -9.41 18.67
CA ASP A 443 -76.79 -10.59 19.02
C ASP A 443 -75.71 -10.85 17.95
N GLU A 444 -76.06 -10.81 16.66
CA GLU A 444 -75.09 -10.96 15.56
C GLU A 444 -74.01 -9.87 15.60
N ARG A 445 -74.38 -8.62 15.90
CA ARG A 445 -73.43 -7.51 16.05
C ARG A 445 -72.47 -7.70 17.22
N MET A 446 -72.97 -8.25 18.34
CA MET A 446 -72.14 -8.53 19.52
C MET A 446 -71.15 -9.66 19.26
N GLU A 447 -71.55 -10.71 18.54
CA GLU A 447 -70.67 -11.80 18.13
C GLU A 447 -69.57 -11.32 17.15
N ASP A 448 -69.91 -10.49 16.16
CA ASP A 448 -68.93 -9.94 15.22
C ASP A 448 -67.92 -9.00 15.91
N LEU A 449 -68.35 -8.20 16.89
CA LEU A 449 -67.45 -7.36 17.68
C LEU A 449 -66.48 -8.20 18.54
N ALA A 450 -66.97 -9.28 19.15
CA ALA A 450 -66.12 -10.19 19.93
C ALA A 450 -65.08 -10.89 19.03
N ARG A 451 -65.49 -11.33 17.83
CA ARG A 451 -64.58 -11.97 16.87
C ARG A 451 -63.47 -11.02 16.40
N LEU A 452 -63.81 -9.76 16.11
CA LEU A 452 -62.84 -8.74 15.72
C LEU A 452 -61.86 -8.41 16.85
N GLN A 453 -62.32 -8.38 18.10
CA GLN A 453 -61.43 -8.18 19.26
C GLN A 453 -60.44 -9.33 19.43
N GLU A 454 -60.89 -10.58 19.30
CA GLU A 454 -60.04 -11.76 19.39
C GLU A 454 -59.00 -11.82 18.26
N GLU A 455 -59.37 -11.47 17.02
CA GLU A 455 -58.42 -11.35 15.90
C GLU A 455 -57.39 -10.23 16.10
N MET A 456 -57.80 -9.09 16.66
CA MET A 456 -56.90 -7.98 17.01
C MET A 456 -55.92 -8.34 18.13
N GLU A 457 -56.37 -9.07 19.15
CA GLU A 457 -55.48 -9.54 20.23
C GLU A 457 -54.50 -10.60 19.72
N ARG A 458 -54.96 -11.55 18.89
CA ARG A 458 -54.10 -12.57 18.31
C ARG A 458 -53.00 -11.98 17.41
N THR A 459 -53.36 -11.04 16.53
CA THR A 459 -52.39 -10.36 15.66
C THR A 459 -51.40 -9.53 16.47
N ARG A 460 -51.85 -8.88 17.55
CA ARG A 460 -50.96 -8.16 18.46
C ARG A 460 -49.97 -9.07 19.18
N GLU A 461 -50.39 -10.23 19.67
CA GLU A 461 -49.50 -11.20 20.31
C GLU A 461 -48.48 -11.80 19.32
N GLU A 462 -48.92 -12.10 18.08
CA GLU A 462 -48.06 -12.52 16.98
C GLU A 462 -47.02 -11.43 16.65
N ASP A 463 -47.40 -10.16 16.61
CA ASP A 463 -46.49 -9.03 16.38
C ASP A 463 -45.52 -8.79 17.57
N GLU A 464 -45.99 -8.87 18.81
CA GLU A 464 -45.15 -8.70 20.00
C GLU A 464 -44.09 -9.80 20.11
N THR A 465 -44.44 -11.05 19.79
CA THR A 465 -43.49 -12.17 19.75
C THR A 465 -42.49 -12.03 18.60
N ALA A 466 -42.93 -11.67 17.39
CA ALA A 466 -42.04 -11.41 16.26
C ALA A 466 -41.04 -10.27 16.54
N VAL A 467 -41.47 -9.21 17.23
CA VAL A 467 -40.60 -8.10 17.65
C VAL A 467 -39.59 -8.55 18.72
N ALA A 468 -39.99 -9.41 19.66
CA ALA A 468 -39.10 -9.94 20.69
C ALA A 468 -37.99 -10.82 20.08
N GLU A 469 -38.35 -11.72 19.15
CA GLU A 469 -37.41 -12.57 18.42
C GLU A 469 -36.42 -11.72 17.59
N ALA A 470 -36.90 -10.74 16.83
CA ALA A 470 -36.05 -9.86 16.03
C ALA A 470 -35.06 -9.05 16.90
N ASN A 471 -35.47 -8.59 18.09
CA ASN A 471 -34.60 -7.89 19.02
C ASN A 471 -33.54 -8.80 19.65
N GLN A 472 -33.88 -10.06 19.92
CA GLN A 472 -32.94 -11.05 20.43
C GLN A 472 -31.86 -11.39 19.39
N GLU A 473 -32.27 -11.60 18.13
CA GLU A 473 -31.34 -11.84 17.01
C GLU A 473 -30.37 -10.67 16.83
N LEU A 474 -30.87 -9.43 16.82
CA LEU A 474 -30.04 -8.23 16.69
C LEU A 474 -28.99 -8.10 17.82
N SER A 475 -29.39 -8.44 19.05
CA SER A 475 -28.51 -8.44 20.22
C SER A 475 -27.39 -9.49 20.11
N THR A 476 -27.73 -10.70 19.67
CA THR A 476 -26.72 -11.76 19.45
C THR A 476 -25.75 -11.41 18.32
N GLY A 477 -26.23 -10.78 17.24
CA GLY A 477 -25.39 -10.26 16.16
C GLY A 477 -24.39 -9.20 16.63
N LEU A 478 -24.84 -8.26 17.48
CA LEU A 478 -23.98 -7.24 18.09
C LEU A 478 -22.87 -7.84 18.95
N ALA A 479 -23.20 -8.81 19.80
CA ALA A 479 -22.21 -9.47 20.67
C ALA A 479 -21.12 -10.20 19.86
N THR A 480 -21.52 -10.83 18.75
CA THR A 480 -20.61 -11.54 17.86
C THR A 480 -19.65 -10.57 17.16
N LEU A 481 -20.15 -9.44 16.64
CA LEU A 481 -19.33 -8.41 16.00
C LEU A 481 -18.36 -7.74 16.99
N GLN A 482 -18.78 -7.48 18.22
CA GLN A 482 -17.91 -6.94 19.27
C GLN A 482 -16.78 -7.92 19.64
N SER A 483 -17.06 -9.23 19.68
CA SER A 483 -16.05 -10.27 19.89
C SER A 483 -15.01 -10.29 18.76
N MET A 484 -15.45 -10.18 17.51
CA MET A 484 -14.55 -10.12 16.35
C MET A 484 -13.63 -8.90 16.37
N VAL A 485 -14.18 -7.72 16.67
CA VAL A 485 -13.40 -6.48 16.82
C VAL A 485 -12.32 -6.61 17.89
N LYS A 486 -12.66 -7.25 19.02
CA LYS A 486 -11.72 -7.50 20.12
C LYS A 486 -10.64 -8.51 19.76
N THR A 487 -10.99 -9.56 19.01
CA THR A 487 -10.09 -10.65 18.63
C THR A 487 -9.08 -10.20 17.57
N HIS A 488 -9.52 -9.44 16.56
CA HIS A 488 -8.67 -8.96 15.47
C HIS A 488 -8.03 -7.59 15.75
N GLY A 489 -8.28 -6.99 16.93
CA GLY A 489 -7.65 -5.74 17.35
C GLY A 489 -7.97 -4.55 16.46
N ILE A 490 -9.21 -4.47 15.97
CA ILE A 490 -9.65 -3.41 15.03
C ILE A 490 -9.79 -2.09 15.79
N VAL A 491 -9.07 -1.05 15.32
CA VAL A 491 -9.12 0.29 15.92
C VAL A 491 -10.44 0.97 15.55
N LEU A 492 -11.32 1.13 16.53
CA LEU A 492 -12.56 1.89 16.36
C LEU A 492 -12.24 3.39 16.36
N PHE A 493 -12.38 4.03 15.20
CA PHE A 493 -12.16 5.47 15.05
C PHE A 493 -13.34 6.33 15.57
N SER A 494 -14.52 5.73 15.76
CA SER A 494 -15.68 6.38 16.39
C SER A 494 -16.03 5.72 17.73
N ARG A 495 -16.60 6.51 18.64
CA ARG A 495 -17.22 6.02 19.90
C ARG A 495 -18.58 5.36 19.66
N ASP A 496 -19.00 5.19 18.41
CA ASP A 496 -20.31 4.63 18.10
C ASP A 496 -20.27 3.11 18.26
N SER A 497 -20.83 2.62 19.37
CA SER A 497 -21.13 1.21 19.59
C SER A 497 -22.33 0.70 18.78
N SER A 498 -22.82 1.51 17.82
CA SER A 498 -23.91 1.12 16.94
C SER A 498 -23.48 0.03 15.97
N LEU A 499 -24.41 -0.86 15.60
CA LEU A 499 -24.17 -1.95 14.64
C LEU A 499 -23.57 -1.42 13.32
N LYS A 500 -24.07 -0.28 12.84
CA LYS A 500 -23.58 0.37 11.62
C LYS A 500 -22.13 0.87 11.76
N GLY A 501 -21.79 1.47 12.91
CA GLY A 501 -20.42 1.94 13.17
C GLY A 501 -19.40 0.81 13.25
N LEU A 502 -19.78 -0.33 13.84
CA LEU A 502 -18.95 -1.54 13.88
C LEU A 502 -18.77 -2.16 12.49
N LEU A 503 -19.84 -2.23 11.69
CA LEU A 503 -19.77 -2.71 10.30
C LEU A 503 -18.84 -1.84 9.43
N ASP A 504 -18.95 -0.52 9.51
CA ASP A 504 -18.08 0.40 8.76
C ASP A 504 -16.61 0.29 9.23
N ALA A 505 -16.37 0.12 10.53
CA ALA A 505 -15.02 -0.09 11.07
C ALA A 505 -14.39 -1.42 10.63
N ILE A 506 -15.19 -2.51 10.57
CA ILE A 506 -14.72 -3.80 10.06
C ILE A 506 -14.48 -3.71 8.55
N GLY A 507 -15.38 -3.07 7.80
CA GLY A 507 -15.23 -2.86 6.35
C GLY A 507 -13.94 -2.11 6.02
N THR A 508 -13.68 -0.98 6.67
CA THR A 508 -12.44 -0.20 6.49
C THR A 508 -11.18 -0.98 6.89
N HIS A 509 -11.26 -1.84 7.89
CA HIS A 509 -10.15 -2.73 8.27
C HIS A 509 -9.88 -3.78 7.18
N ILE A 510 -10.92 -4.44 6.66
CA ILE A 510 -10.80 -5.43 5.58
C ILE A 510 -10.23 -4.77 4.32
N GLU A 511 -10.69 -3.57 3.95
CA GLU A 511 -10.14 -2.80 2.84
C GLU A 511 -8.65 -2.47 3.04
N THR A 512 -8.26 -2.12 4.26
CA THR A 512 -6.86 -1.84 4.60
C THR A 512 -6.00 -3.10 4.50
N VAL A 513 -6.51 -4.25 4.94
CA VAL A 513 -5.82 -5.54 4.85
C VAL A 513 -5.71 -5.98 3.39
N HIS A 514 -6.78 -5.84 2.59
CA HIS A 514 -6.73 -6.06 1.14
C HIS A 514 -5.68 -5.18 0.46
N GLY A 515 -5.63 -3.89 0.78
CA GLY A 515 -4.63 -2.98 0.22
C GLY A 515 -3.20 -3.41 0.57
N LYS A 516 -2.97 -3.98 1.76
CA LYS A 516 -1.67 -4.57 2.13
C LYS A 516 -1.39 -5.86 1.37
N LEU A 517 -2.36 -6.75 1.25
CA LEU A 517 -2.22 -8.02 0.52
C LEU A 517 -1.92 -7.78 -0.95
N ASP A 518 -2.65 -6.87 -1.61
CA ASP A 518 -2.39 -6.43 -2.98
C ASP A 518 -0.99 -5.81 -3.11
N GLY A 519 -0.57 -5.01 -2.13
CA GLY A 519 0.77 -4.45 -2.08
C GLY A 519 1.85 -5.53 -2.00
N HIS A 520 1.63 -6.57 -1.20
CA HIS A 520 2.52 -7.73 -1.12
C HIS A 520 2.55 -8.52 -2.43
N ALA A 521 1.39 -8.80 -3.02
CA ALA A 521 1.29 -9.53 -4.28
C ALA A 521 1.98 -8.78 -5.43
N ARG A 522 1.86 -7.45 -5.50
CA ARG A 522 2.58 -6.62 -6.47
C ARG A 522 4.08 -6.66 -6.24
N ALA A 523 4.54 -6.52 -5.00
CA ALA A 523 5.96 -6.60 -4.67
C ALA A 523 6.56 -7.98 -5.01
N GLU A 524 5.80 -9.05 -4.78
CA GLU A 524 6.18 -10.42 -5.15
C GLU A 524 6.26 -10.60 -6.66
N ALA A 525 5.31 -10.06 -7.43
CA ALA A 525 5.34 -10.09 -8.88
C ALA A 525 6.52 -9.26 -9.45
N GLU A 526 6.80 -8.09 -8.89
CA GLU A 526 7.96 -7.27 -9.25
C GLU A 526 9.28 -8.00 -8.97
N TRP A 527 9.38 -8.66 -7.82
CA TRP A 527 10.53 -9.47 -7.45
C TRP A 527 10.73 -10.65 -8.40
N GLU A 528 9.67 -11.37 -8.74
CA GLU A 528 9.73 -12.50 -9.67
C GLU A 528 10.15 -12.05 -11.08
N MET A 529 9.67 -10.90 -11.56
CA MET A 529 10.14 -10.32 -12.82
C MET A 529 11.62 -9.93 -12.76
N ALA A 530 12.06 -9.30 -11.67
CA ALA A 530 13.47 -8.94 -11.48
C ALA A 530 14.36 -10.18 -11.42
N ARG A 531 13.91 -11.24 -10.73
CA ARG A 531 14.58 -12.54 -10.65
C ARG A 531 14.74 -13.19 -12.02
N ARG A 532 13.67 -13.27 -12.82
CA ARG A 532 13.74 -13.86 -14.17
C ARG A 532 14.69 -13.10 -15.07
N LYS A 533 14.63 -11.78 -15.05
CA LYS A 533 15.56 -10.93 -15.79
C LYS A 533 17.01 -11.20 -15.37
N LEU A 534 17.26 -11.39 -14.08
CA LEU A 534 18.59 -11.72 -13.57
C LEU A 534 19.07 -13.09 -14.07
N GLU A 535 18.19 -14.10 -14.05
CA GLU A 535 18.51 -15.43 -14.56
C GLU A 535 18.87 -15.40 -16.05
N ASP A 536 18.17 -14.58 -16.84
CA ASP A 536 18.46 -14.37 -18.25
C ASP A 536 19.78 -13.61 -18.48
N ASP A 537 20.05 -12.55 -17.71
CA ASP A 537 21.32 -11.79 -17.80
C ASP A 537 22.52 -12.67 -17.41
N VAL A 538 22.37 -13.53 -16.40
CA VAL A 538 23.41 -14.50 -16.01
C VAL A 538 23.64 -15.52 -17.12
N ARG A 539 22.56 -16.05 -17.71
CA ARG A 539 22.67 -17.00 -18.84
C ARG A 539 23.40 -16.37 -20.02
N ALA A 540 23.01 -15.17 -20.43
CA ALA A 540 23.67 -14.44 -21.51
C ALA A 540 25.16 -14.17 -21.22
N GLY A 541 25.51 -13.87 -19.96
CA GLY A 541 26.90 -13.73 -19.54
C GLY A 541 27.70 -15.03 -19.65
N LEU A 542 27.12 -16.15 -19.21
CA LEU A 542 27.76 -17.47 -19.33
C LEU A 542 27.92 -17.90 -20.79
N ASP A 543 26.91 -17.65 -21.62
CA ASP A 543 26.93 -17.96 -23.05
C ASP A 543 28.05 -17.18 -23.75
N HIS A 544 28.19 -15.88 -23.46
CA HIS A 544 29.29 -15.07 -23.98
C HIS A 544 30.67 -15.66 -23.67
N TYR A 545 30.93 -16.06 -22.42
CA TYR A 545 32.21 -16.67 -22.07
C TYR A 545 32.39 -18.06 -22.65
N SER A 546 31.29 -18.82 -22.79
CA SER A 546 31.31 -20.10 -23.48
C SER A 546 31.78 -19.93 -24.91
N ASP A 547 31.22 -18.97 -25.64
CA ASP A 547 31.59 -18.66 -27.03
C ASP A 547 33.04 -18.20 -27.15
N VAL A 548 33.50 -17.34 -26.23
CA VAL A 548 34.90 -16.87 -26.20
C VAL A 548 35.86 -18.05 -25.97
N ILE A 549 35.56 -18.94 -25.04
CA ILE A 549 36.37 -20.13 -24.76
C ILE A 549 36.40 -21.05 -25.97
N ASP A 550 35.24 -21.35 -26.56
CA ASP A 550 35.13 -22.27 -27.69
C ASP A 550 35.84 -21.71 -28.93
N TYR A 551 35.74 -20.41 -29.18
CA TYR A 551 36.47 -19.73 -30.26
C TYR A 551 37.99 -19.89 -30.12
N HIS A 552 38.53 -19.71 -28.91
CA HIS A 552 39.98 -19.84 -28.68
C HIS A 552 40.45 -21.30 -28.77
N LEU A 553 39.66 -22.23 -28.25
CA LEU A 553 39.95 -23.67 -28.36
C LEU A 553 39.96 -24.12 -29.83
N GLN A 554 39.01 -23.65 -30.65
CA GLN A 554 38.98 -23.91 -32.10
C GLN A 554 40.22 -23.34 -32.81
N ALA A 555 40.76 -22.22 -32.32
CA ALA A 555 42.01 -21.64 -32.80
C ALA A 555 43.28 -22.31 -32.24
N GLY A 556 43.15 -23.37 -31.43
CA GLY A 556 44.28 -24.06 -30.81
C GLY A 556 44.95 -23.28 -29.68
N VAL A 557 44.25 -22.30 -29.09
CA VAL A 557 44.76 -21.48 -27.99
C VAL A 557 44.12 -21.92 -26.68
N GLU A 558 44.94 -22.39 -25.74
CA GLU A 558 44.45 -22.87 -24.44
C GLU A 558 44.07 -21.71 -23.51
N PRO A 559 42.81 -21.67 -23.03
CA PRO A 559 42.31 -20.60 -22.18
C PRO A 559 42.85 -20.72 -20.75
N ILE A 560 43.35 -19.61 -20.20
CA ILE A 560 43.67 -19.46 -18.77
C ILE A 560 42.73 -18.42 -18.16
N VAL A 561 41.90 -18.85 -17.21
CA VAL A 561 40.82 -18.04 -16.67
C VAL A 561 41.18 -17.46 -15.31
N THR A 562 41.02 -16.16 -15.15
CA THR A 562 41.03 -15.51 -13.83
C THR A 562 39.60 -15.19 -13.41
N LEU A 563 39.16 -15.71 -12.26
CA LEU A 563 37.80 -15.56 -11.76
C LEU A 563 37.50 -14.12 -11.31
N PHE A 564 38.45 -13.47 -10.63
CA PHE A 564 38.29 -12.11 -10.15
C PHE A 564 39.48 -11.22 -10.50
N HIS A 565 39.18 -10.08 -11.14
CA HIS A 565 40.18 -9.12 -11.58
C HIS A 565 39.83 -7.68 -11.15
N TRP A 566 39.61 -7.50 -9.84
CA TRP A 566 39.37 -6.22 -9.16
C TRP A 566 38.02 -5.58 -9.46
N ASP A 567 37.18 -6.25 -10.23
CA ASP A 567 35.84 -5.88 -10.64
C ASP A 567 34.80 -6.21 -9.55
N THR A 568 35.02 -5.64 -8.36
CA THR A 568 34.13 -5.85 -7.21
C THR A 568 32.71 -5.40 -7.56
N PRO A 569 31.71 -6.27 -7.42
CA PRO A 569 30.31 -5.90 -7.58
C PRO A 569 29.95 -4.73 -6.65
N LEU A 570 29.56 -3.59 -7.24
CA LEU A 570 29.19 -2.38 -6.48
C LEU A 570 28.09 -2.67 -5.45
N ALA A 571 27.15 -3.54 -5.82
CA ALA A 571 26.17 -4.23 -5.02
C ALA A 571 26.66 -4.61 -3.61
N LEU A 572 27.62 -5.52 -3.56
CA LEU A 572 28.15 -6.12 -2.35
C LEU A 572 28.95 -5.10 -1.55
N HIS A 573 29.68 -4.25 -2.26
CA HIS A 573 30.40 -3.17 -1.64
C HIS A 573 29.46 -2.19 -0.93
N ALA A 574 28.33 -1.83 -1.54
CA ALA A 574 27.33 -0.97 -0.94
C ALA A 574 26.52 -1.65 0.18
N TYR A 575 26.25 -2.96 0.05
CA TYR A 575 25.41 -3.69 0.99
C TYR A 575 26.13 -4.03 2.30
N TYR A 576 27.34 -4.62 2.21
CA TYR A 576 28.11 -5.03 3.40
C TYR A 576 29.59 -4.61 3.38
N GLY A 577 30.07 -3.94 2.31
CA GLY A 577 31.48 -3.52 2.20
C GLY A 577 32.35 -4.38 1.27
N GLY A 578 31.78 -5.39 0.60
CA GLY A 578 32.52 -6.24 -0.35
C GLY A 578 33.53 -7.14 0.37
N PHE A 579 34.72 -7.33 -0.20
CA PHE A 579 35.74 -8.23 0.36
C PHE A 579 36.26 -7.85 1.76
N MET A 580 35.89 -6.70 2.31
CA MET A 580 36.17 -6.36 3.71
C MET A 580 35.27 -7.10 4.71
N ALA A 581 34.15 -7.65 4.24
CA ALA A 581 33.17 -8.35 5.07
C ALA A 581 33.27 -9.88 4.88
N PRO A 582 33.06 -10.68 5.94
CA PRO A 582 33.14 -12.13 5.87
C PRO A 582 32.11 -12.77 4.93
N GLU A 583 30.97 -12.13 4.70
CA GLU A 583 29.90 -12.58 3.79
C GLU A 583 30.40 -12.74 2.35
N SER A 584 31.41 -11.96 1.95
CA SER A 584 32.01 -12.04 0.61
C SER A 584 32.64 -13.39 0.28
N VAL A 585 33.00 -14.18 1.30
CA VAL A 585 33.62 -15.50 1.12
C VAL A 585 32.63 -16.45 0.46
N ASP A 586 31.42 -16.58 1.00
CA ASP A 586 30.42 -17.52 0.50
C ASP A 586 29.88 -17.08 -0.87
N ASP A 587 29.67 -15.78 -1.05
CA ASP A 587 29.28 -15.18 -2.33
C ASP A 587 30.30 -15.48 -3.43
N PHE A 588 31.60 -15.31 -3.13
CA PHE A 588 32.67 -15.62 -4.08
C PHE A 588 32.75 -17.12 -4.39
N VAL A 589 32.62 -17.99 -3.39
CA VAL A 589 32.61 -19.44 -3.58
C VAL A 589 31.43 -19.88 -4.45
N HIS A 590 30.25 -19.29 -4.26
CA HIS A 590 29.08 -19.58 -5.09
C HIS A 590 29.29 -19.14 -6.54
N TYR A 591 29.84 -17.94 -6.74
CA TYR A 591 30.25 -17.45 -8.06
C TYR A 591 31.25 -18.41 -8.72
N ALA A 592 32.30 -18.81 -8.01
CA ALA A 592 33.31 -19.73 -8.51
C ALA A 592 32.71 -21.07 -8.93
N LYS A 593 31.85 -21.68 -8.09
CA LYS A 593 31.12 -22.93 -8.42
C LYS A 593 30.32 -22.80 -9.71
N THR A 594 29.62 -21.69 -9.91
CA THR A 594 28.82 -21.43 -11.12
C THR A 594 29.71 -21.38 -12.36
N VAL A 595 30.82 -20.65 -12.31
CA VAL A 595 31.77 -20.53 -13.44
C VAL A 595 32.48 -21.86 -13.73
N PHE A 596 32.92 -22.58 -12.69
CA PHE A 596 33.52 -23.90 -12.84
C PHE A 596 32.59 -24.88 -13.53
N LYS A 597 31.31 -24.91 -13.12
CA LYS A 597 30.30 -25.77 -13.74
C LYS A 597 30.10 -25.45 -15.22
N ALA A 598 30.05 -24.16 -15.57
CA ALA A 598 29.83 -23.73 -16.96
C ALA A 598 31.02 -24.02 -17.89
N CYS A 599 32.24 -23.94 -17.37
CA CYS A 599 33.47 -24.09 -18.15
C CYS A 599 34.14 -25.47 -18.00
N ASN A 600 33.51 -26.41 -17.29
CA ASN A 600 34.10 -27.70 -16.97
C ASN A 600 34.55 -28.45 -18.23
N GLY A 601 35.74 -29.07 -18.17
CA GLY A 601 36.34 -29.82 -19.27
C GLY A 601 36.98 -28.97 -20.39
N ARG A 602 36.77 -27.65 -20.40
CA ARG A 602 37.32 -26.74 -21.44
C ARG A 602 38.49 -25.89 -20.99
N VAL A 603 38.54 -25.57 -19.70
CA VAL A 603 39.57 -24.72 -19.09
C VAL A 603 40.39 -25.55 -18.11
N LYS A 604 41.71 -25.61 -18.32
CA LYS A 604 42.63 -26.42 -17.50
C LYS A 604 43.44 -25.63 -16.49
N ALA A 605 43.50 -24.31 -16.59
CA ALA A 605 44.29 -23.46 -15.71
C ALA A 605 43.48 -22.27 -15.19
N TRP A 606 43.46 -22.13 -13.87
CA TRP A 606 42.58 -21.23 -13.14
C TRP A 606 43.35 -20.36 -12.15
N PHE A 607 43.00 -19.08 -12.13
CA PHE A 607 43.40 -18.16 -11.07
C PHE A 607 42.16 -17.64 -10.35
N THR A 608 42.10 -17.75 -9.02
CA THR A 608 40.97 -17.20 -8.26
C THR A 608 41.02 -15.68 -8.24
N PHE A 609 42.17 -15.12 -7.84
CA PHE A 609 42.36 -13.68 -7.67
C PHE A 609 43.58 -13.20 -8.47
N ASN A 610 43.40 -12.10 -9.21
CA ASN A 610 44.52 -11.34 -9.74
C ASN A 610 45.10 -10.44 -8.64
N GLU A 611 46.39 -10.59 -8.34
CA GLU A 611 47.19 -9.62 -7.57
C GLU A 611 46.46 -9.15 -6.28
N PRO A 612 46.10 -10.09 -5.38
CA PRO A 612 45.17 -9.81 -4.29
C PRO A 612 45.74 -8.82 -3.26
N ARG A 613 47.08 -8.76 -3.13
CA ARG A 613 47.74 -7.73 -2.33
C ARG A 613 47.37 -6.37 -2.89
N GLY A 614 47.70 -6.10 -4.14
CA GLY A 614 47.45 -4.87 -4.88
C GLY A 614 46.04 -4.36 -4.67
N PHE A 615 45.07 -5.24 -4.98
CA PHE A 615 43.66 -5.01 -4.76
C PHE A 615 43.34 -4.51 -3.34
N CYS A 616 43.75 -5.26 -2.30
CA CYS A 616 43.41 -4.91 -0.93
C CYS A 616 44.08 -3.63 -0.42
N GLY A 617 45.23 -3.22 -0.97
CA GLY A 617 45.82 -1.93 -0.55
C GLY A 617 45.13 -0.71 -1.13
N PHE A 618 44.29 -0.86 -2.16
CA PHE A 618 43.48 0.27 -2.63
C PHE A 618 42.51 0.77 -1.56
N PHE A 619 42.04 -0.09 -0.65
CA PHE A 619 41.21 0.34 0.48
C PHE A 619 41.97 1.26 1.46
N GLY A 620 43.31 1.15 1.51
CA GLY A 620 44.17 1.99 2.35
C GLY A 620 44.60 3.30 1.69
N SER A 621 44.48 3.39 0.37
CA SER A 621 44.70 4.62 -0.38
C SER A 621 43.35 5.31 -0.61
N ASN A 622 43.17 6.53 -0.11
CA ASN A 622 41.95 7.34 -0.34
C ASN A 622 41.74 7.76 -1.83
N GLN A 623 42.32 7.02 -2.77
CA GLN A 623 42.39 7.28 -4.20
C GLN A 623 41.19 6.72 -4.99
N PHE A 624 40.41 5.79 -4.42
CA PHE A 624 39.23 5.21 -5.07
C PHE A 624 37.96 5.31 -4.21
N THR A 625 36.79 5.24 -4.85
CA THR A 625 35.44 5.26 -4.24
C THR A 625 35.24 4.23 -3.11
N PHE A 626 36.09 3.21 -3.03
CA PHE A 626 36.08 2.18 -1.98
C PHE A 626 36.41 2.71 -0.58
N GLY A 627 37.19 3.79 -0.46
CA GLY A 627 37.47 4.44 0.84
C GLY A 627 36.29 5.24 1.41
N ALA A 628 35.23 5.46 0.61
CA ALA A 628 34.06 6.24 1.01
C ALA A 628 33.03 5.41 1.81
N ILE A 629 33.06 4.08 1.68
CA ILE A 629 32.11 3.16 2.33
C ILE A 629 32.91 2.04 3.01
N LEU A 630 33.41 2.32 4.20
CA LEU A 630 34.04 1.32 5.06
C LEU A 630 32.98 0.75 6.03
N PRO A 631 32.82 -0.58 6.12
CA PRO A 631 31.89 -1.18 7.08
C PRO A 631 32.42 -0.93 8.51
N PRO A 632 31.61 -0.38 9.43
CA PRO A 632 31.99 -0.27 10.83
C PRO A 632 32.34 -1.65 11.42
N PRO A 633 33.39 -1.78 12.27
CA PRO A 633 34.24 -0.74 12.85
C PRO A 633 35.54 -0.46 12.05
N LEU A 634 35.62 -0.87 10.78
CA LEU A 634 36.85 -0.76 10.01
C LEU A 634 37.22 0.69 9.69
N ASN A 635 38.52 0.93 9.60
CA ASN A 635 39.10 2.19 9.17
C ASN A 635 40.08 1.95 8.01
N VAL A 636 40.58 3.02 7.42
CA VAL A 636 41.48 2.98 6.24
C VAL A 636 42.74 2.15 6.50
N SER A 637 43.19 2.06 7.75
CA SER A 637 44.39 1.28 8.13
C SER A 637 44.11 -0.20 8.36
N SER A 638 42.92 -0.58 8.86
CA SER A 638 42.54 -1.99 9.11
C SER A 638 41.86 -2.66 7.92
N ALA A 639 41.13 -1.91 7.10
CA ALA A 639 40.39 -2.42 5.94
C ALA A 639 41.23 -3.27 4.97
N PRO A 640 42.49 -2.91 4.61
CA PRO A 640 43.32 -3.75 3.74
C PRO A 640 43.55 -5.15 4.30
N PHE A 641 43.82 -5.28 5.60
CA PHE A 641 44.12 -6.55 6.23
C PHE A 641 42.87 -7.43 6.40
N HIS A 642 41.71 -6.83 6.65
CA HIS A 642 40.44 -7.55 6.61
C HIS A 642 40.10 -8.06 5.21
N CYS A 643 40.34 -7.24 4.18
CA CYS A 643 40.26 -7.68 2.79
C CYS A 643 41.18 -8.87 2.51
N ILE A 644 42.44 -8.79 2.94
CA ILE A 644 43.42 -9.88 2.77
C ILE A 644 42.94 -11.17 3.43
N TYR A 645 42.47 -11.07 4.68
CA TYR A 645 41.95 -12.20 5.44
C TYR A 645 40.78 -12.88 4.73
N ASN A 646 39.78 -12.11 4.28
CA ASN A 646 38.63 -12.68 3.59
C ASN A 646 38.98 -13.22 2.21
N ILE A 647 39.88 -12.59 1.45
CA ILE A 647 40.33 -13.12 0.16
C ILE A 647 41.05 -14.46 0.33
N LEU A 648 41.87 -14.63 1.36
CA LEU A 648 42.49 -15.92 1.64
C LEU A 648 41.45 -17.01 1.91
N ARG A 649 40.43 -16.70 2.72
CA ARG A 649 39.31 -17.62 3.01
C ARG A 649 38.50 -17.92 1.74
N ALA A 650 38.22 -16.91 0.92
CA ALA A 650 37.51 -17.04 -0.35
C ALA A 650 38.30 -17.89 -1.37
N HIS A 651 39.64 -17.72 -1.41
CA HIS A 651 40.52 -18.55 -2.23
C HIS A 651 40.48 -20.01 -1.78
N ALA A 652 40.68 -20.26 -0.49
CA ALA A 652 40.63 -21.63 0.07
C ALA A 652 39.26 -22.30 -0.18
N GLY A 653 38.16 -21.57 0.03
CA GLY A 653 36.81 -22.04 -0.25
C GLY A 653 36.58 -22.36 -1.72
N ALA A 654 37.08 -21.52 -2.64
CA ALA A 654 36.94 -21.76 -4.08
C ALA A 654 37.76 -22.97 -4.55
N VAL A 655 38.97 -23.15 -4.02
CA VAL A 655 39.80 -24.33 -4.31
C VAL A 655 39.15 -25.59 -3.76
N LYS A 656 38.62 -25.54 -2.54
CA LYS A 656 37.89 -26.67 -1.95
C LYS A 656 36.69 -27.05 -2.82
N ALA A 657 35.92 -26.07 -3.27
CA ALA A 657 34.81 -26.28 -4.20
C ALA A 657 35.27 -26.88 -5.54
N PHE A 658 36.38 -26.38 -6.10
CA PHE A 658 36.98 -26.91 -7.33
C PHE A 658 37.29 -28.42 -7.21
N ARG A 659 37.88 -28.83 -6.07
CA ARG A 659 38.21 -30.23 -5.76
C ARG A 659 36.97 -31.08 -5.54
N GLU A 660 36.01 -30.60 -4.75
CA GLU A 660 34.75 -31.30 -4.44
C GLU A 660 33.89 -31.54 -5.68
N MET A 661 33.91 -30.58 -6.63
CA MET A 661 33.19 -30.69 -7.90
C MET A 661 33.88 -31.59 -8.93
N GLY A 662 35.09 -32.08 -8.65
CA GLY A 662 35.86 -32.93 -9.56
C GLY A 662 36.27 -32.23 -10.85
N ILE A 663 36.53 -30.91 -10.79
CA ILE A 663 36.98 -30.15 -11.95
C ILE A 663 38.44 -30.52 -12.25
N GLU A 664 38.73 -30.87 -13.50
CA GLU A 664 40.08 -31.19 -13.95
C GLU A 664 40.86 -29.90 -14.24
N GLY A 665 42.13 -29.86 -13.80
CA GLY A 665 43.04 -28.74 -14.07
C GLY A 665 43.75 -28.22 -12.83
N GLU A 666 44.47 -27.12 -13.02
CA GLU A 666 45.24 -26.44 -12.00
C GLU A 666 44.55 -25.16 -11.52
N ILE A 667 44.64 -24.87 -10.22
CA ILE A 667 44.07 -23.67 -9.62
C ILE A 667 45.03 -23.04 -8.60
N SER A 668 45.22 -21.73 -8.71
CA SER A 668 46.00 -20.92 -7.78
C SER A 668 45.53 -19.45 -7.78
N PHE A 669 46.37 -18.51 -7.37
CA PHE A 669 46.16 -17.06 -7.50
C PHE A 669 47.41 -16.40 -8.09
N LYS A 670 47.28 -15.19 -8.65
CA LYS A 670 48.42 -14.46 -9.22
C LYS A 670 49.03 -13.53 -8.17
N SER A 671 50.25 -13.81 -7.72
CA SER A 671 51.02 -12.88 -6.88
C SER A 671 51.58 -11.72 -7.70
N GLU A 672 51.78 -10.58 -7.05
CA GLU A 672 52.46 -9.39 -7.60
C GLU A 672 53.70 -9.03 -6.76
N ASN A 673 54.44 -8.01 -7.21
CA ASN A 673 55.67 -7.49 -6.61
C ASN A 673 56.90 -8.40 -6.80
N PHE A 674 58.05 -7.93 -6.30
CA PHE A 674 59.35 -8.58 -6.43
C PHE A 674 60.11 -8.53 -5.10
N ILE A 675 61.06 -9.46 -4.96
CA ILE A 675 62.04 -9.46 -3.87
C ILE A 675 63.20 -8.57 -4.32
N GLY A 676 63.35 -7.41 -3.69
CA GLY A 676 64.40 -6.45 -4.03
C GLY A 676 65.69 -6.75 -3.28
N PRO A 677 66.88 -6.60 -3.90
CA PRO A 677 68.12 -6.64 -3.13
C PRO A 677 68.16 -5.48 -2.12
N PRO A 678 68.89 -5.62 -1.00
CA PRO A 678 69.14 -4.49 -0.10
C PRO A 678 69.83 -3.36 -0.86
N TRP A 679 69.49 -2.10 -0.55
CA TRP A 679 70.07 -0.94 -1.23
C TRP A 679 71.59 -0.86 -1.03
N ARG A 680 72.05 -1.06 0.19
CA ARG A 680 73.46 -1.25 0.54
C ARG A 680 73.70 -2.73 0.83
N ALA A 681 74.57 -3.38 0.05
CA ALA A 681 74.88 -4.81 0.20
C ALA A 681 75.40 -5.21 1.59
N ASN A 682 76.06 -4.27 2.30
CA ASN A 682 76.65 -4.52 3.63
C ASN A 682 75.82 -3.91 4.78
N SER A 683 74.54 -3.61 4.58
CA SER A 683 73.68 -3.05 5.63
C SER A 683 72.67 -4.10 6.10
N THR A 684 72.71 -4.41 7.38
CA THR A 684 71.70 -5.25 8.04
C THR A 684 70.34 -4.57 8.03
N GLU A 685 70.27 -3.25 8.20
CA GLU A 685 69.02 -2.47 8.15
C GLU A 685 68.32 -2.60 6.79
N ASP A 686 69.08 -2.51 5.70
CA ASP A 686 68.53 -2.62 4.34
C ASP A 686 68.11 -4.06 4.02
N ALA A 687 68.85 -5.05 4.56
CA ALA A 687 68.48 -6.46 4.45
C ALA A 687 67.17 -6.75 5.19
N GLU A 688 67.02 -6.31 6.43
CA GLU A 688 65.78 -6.44 7.20
C GLU A 688 64.62 -5.68 6.54
N ALA A 689 64.87 -4.50 5.96
CA ALA A 689 63.85 -3.74 5.24
C ALA A 689 63.36 -4.49 3.99
N SER A 690 64.27 -5.14 3.25
CA SER A 690 63.91 -6.00 2.13
C SER A 690 63.09 -7.22 2.56
N GLU A 691 63.47 -7.85 3.68
CA GLU A 691 62.74 -8.98 4.24
C GLU A 691 61.32 -8.56 4.67
N ARG A 692 61.18 -7.42 5.38
CA ARG A 692 59.88 -6.84 5.72
C ARG A 692 59.04 -6.54 4.47
N ARG A 693 59.63 -5.92 3.45
CA ARG A 693 58.93 -5.65 2.18
C ARG A 693 58.41 -6.95 1.57
N THR A 694 59.25 -7.98 1.50
CA THR A 694 58.89 -9.29 0.94
C THR A 694 57.74 -9.93 1.72
N ALA A 695 57.80 -9.90 3.05
CA ALA A 695 56.75 -10.43 3.91
C ALA A 695 55.41 -9.71 3.69
N PHE A 696 55.40 -8.38 3.62
CA PHE A 696 54.16 -7.59 3.47
C PHE A 696 53.61 -7.55 2.03
N GLN A 697 54.45 -7.69 1.01
CA GLN A 697 54.03 -7.58 -0.39
C GLN A 697 53.72 -8.93 -1.04
N ILE A 698 54.46 -9.98 -0.68
CA ILE A 698 54.33 -11.33 -1.27
C ILE A 698 53.94 -12.35 -0.20
N GLY A 699 54.70 -12.39 0.90
CA GLY A 699 54.56 -13.40 1.96
C GLY A 699 53.17 -13.42 2.60
N ILE A 700 52.49 -12.27 2.67
CA ILE A 700 51.17 -12.14 3.27
C ILE A 700 50.10 -13.04 2.64
N PHE A 701 50.23 -13.40 1.36
CA PHE A 701 49.40 -14.42 0.71
C PHE A 701 50.18 -15.73 0.49
N ALA A 702 51.46 -15.62 0.11
CA ALA A 702 52.24 -16.78 -0.30
C ALA A 702 52.60 -17.72 0.86
N ASP A 703 52.95 -17.21 2.03
CA ASP A 703 53.33 -18.06 3.16
C ASP A 703 52.13 -18.85 3.71
N PRO A 704 50.94 -18.25 3.93
CA PRO A 704 49.74 -19.02 4.28
C PRO A 704 49.41 -20.13 3.28
N VAL A 705 49.44 -19.84 1.97
CA VAL A 705 49.01 -20.81 0.94
C VAL A 705 50.05 -21.88 0.65
N PHE A 706 51.34 -21.52 0.57
CA PHE A 706 52.39 -22.40 0.03
C PHE A 706 53.38 -22.94 1.07
N LYS A 707 53.49 -22.36 2.27
CA LYS A 707 54.53 -22.75 3.25
C LYS A 707 53.99 -23.23 4.59
N THR A 708 53.30 -22.36 5.31
CA THR A 708 53.08 -22.51 6.76
C THR A 708 51.62 -22.67 7.14
N GLY A 709 50.67 -22.26 6.29
CA GLY A 709 49.25 -22.22 6.66
C GLY A 709 48.88 -21.00 7.51
N ASP A 710 49.87 -20.22 7.95
CA ASP A 710 49.72 -19.07 8.84
C ASP A 710 50.52 -17.87 8.32
N TRP A 711 50.25 -16.69 8.87
CA TRP A 711 50.92 -15.44 8.53
C TRP A 711 52.45 -15.50 8.74
N PRO A 712 53.26 -14.77 7.95
CA PRO A 712 54.68 -14.62 8.24
C PRO A 712 54.88 -14.00 9.64
N LYS A 713 55.86 -14.50 10.40
CA LYS A 713 56.14 -14.02 11.78
C LYS A 713 56.34 -12.50 11.86
N ILE A 714 57.03 -11.94 10.86
CA ILE A 714 57.25 -10.48 10.75
C ILE A 714 55.93 -9.71 10.80
N LEU A 715 54.86 -10.22 10.19
CA LEU A 715 53.55 -9.57 10.20
C LEU A 715 52.88 -9.70 11.56
N THR A 716 52.92 -10.88 12.19
CA THR A 716 52.30 -11.10 13.51
C THR A 716 53.00 -10.33 14.61
N ASP A 717 54.31 -10.12 14.49
CA ASP A 717 55.13 -9.36 15.43
C ASP A 717 54.92 -7.85 15.27
N THR A 718 54.65 -7.40 14.04
CA THR A 718 54.43 -5.98 13.73
C THR A 718 52.98 -5.52 13.94
N LEU A 719 52.00 -6.37 13.62
CA LEU A 719 50.57 -6.02 13.60
C LEU A 719 49.80 -6.70 14.72
N SER A 720 49.05 -5.92 15.48
CA SER A 720 48.13 -6.44 16.50
C SER A 720 46.97 -7.21 15.85
N PRO A 721 46.30 -8.11 16.60
CA PRO A 721 45.12 -8.84 16.12
C PRO A 721 43.95 -7.94 15.68
N GLU A 722 43.91 -6.70 16.14
CA GLU A 722 42.89 -5.70 15.74
C GLU A 722 43.06 -5.25 14.29
N TYR A 723 44.30 -5.22 13.77
CA TYR A 723 44.57 -4.90 12.38
C TYR A 723 44.61 -6.15 11.51
N LEU A 724 45.30 -7.21 11.96
CA LEU A 724 45.44 -8.46 11.21
C LEU A 724 44.73 -9.59 11.95
N PRO A 725 43.52 -9.98 11.51
CA PRO A 725 42.80 -11.11 12.07
C PRO A 725 43.66 -12.38 12.10
N ARG A 726 43.61 -13.10 13.23
CA ARG A 726 44.35 -14.35 13.38
C ARG A 726 43.54 -15.51 12.79
N LEU A 727 44.21 -16.34 12.00
CA LEU A 727 43.62 -17.53 11.40
C LEU A 727 43.33 -18.56 12.49
N THR A 728 42.16 -19.21 12.44
CA THR A 728 41.86 -20.35 13.31
C THR A 728 42.64 -21.58 12.87
N GLU A 729 42.76 -22.60 13.73
CA GLU A 729 43.49 -23.82 13.36
C GLU A 729 42.80 -24.58 12.20
N GLU A 730 41.48 -24.50 12.10
CA GLU A 730 40.71 -25.00 10.97
C GLU A 730 41.06 -24.24 9.69
N GLU A 731 41.09 -22.91 9.74
CA GLU A 731 41.43 -22.07 8.59
C GLU A 731 42.88 -22.29 8.13
N LYS A 732 43.83 -22.44 9.05
CA LYS A 732 45.23 -22.73 8.70
C LYS A 732 45.37 -24.05 7.95
N LYS A 733 44.65 -25.08 8.41
CA LYS A 733 44.62 -26.38 7.75
C LYS A 733 43.93 -26.30 6.38
N ASP A 734 42.84 -25.55 6.31
CA ASP A 734 42.06 -25.38 5.09
C ASP A 734 42.79 -24.53 4.05
N ILE A 735 43.71 -23.63 4.44
CA ILE A 735 44.50 -22.77 3.55
C ILE A 735 45.84 -23.41 3.16
N LEU A 736 46.45 -24.23 4.01
CA LEU A 736 47.76 -24.82 3.69
C LEU A 736 47.66 -25.77 2.48
N GLY A 737 48.42 -25.48 1.42
CA GLY A 737 48.44 -26.33 0.23
C GLY A 737 47.20 -26.24 -0.65
N VAL A 738 46.44 -25.13 -0.58
CA VAL A 738 45.28 -24.85 -1.46
C VAL A 738 45.65 -24.41 -2.88
N SER A 739 46.91 -24.51 -3.29
CA SER A 739 47.22 -24.45 -4.72
C SER A 739 47.39 -25.85 -5.28
N TYR A 740 46.60 -26.19 -6.29
CA TYR A 740 46.78 -27.42 -7.05
C TYR A 740 47.48 -27.03 -8.35
N LEU A 741 48.80 -27.04 -8.32
CA LEU A 741 49.63 -27.03 -9.52
C LEU A 741 50.07 -28.49 -9.69
N SER A 742 49.64 -29.16 -10.75
CA SER A 742 50.14 -30.49 -11.07
C SER A 742 51.64 -30.34 -11.30
N ARG A 743 52.45 -31.10 -10.54
CA ARG A 743 53.89 -31.11 -10.76
C ARG A 743 54.12 -31.52 -12.22
N PRO A 744 54.85 -30.74 -13.04
CA PRO A 744 55.33 -31.28 -14.30
C PRO A 744 56.19 -32.51 -13.97
N SER A 745 55.88 -33.62 -14.63
CA SER A 745 56.53 -34.93 -14.47
C SER A 745 58.01 -34.95 -14.87
N SER A 746 58.64 -33.78 -15.09
CA SER A 746 60.03 -33.61 -15.49
C SER A 746 60.91 -32.94 -14.43
N ALA A 747 60.46 -32.82 -13.17
CA ALA A 747 61.24 -32.24 -12.07
C ALA A 747 61.49 -33.27 -10.94
N GLN A 748 61.72 -34.51 -11.32
CA GLN A 748 62.53 -35.47 -10.56
C GLN A 748 63.76 -35.77 -11.41
N ASP A 749 64.80 -34.95 -11.27
CA ASP A 749 66.21 -35.30 -11.40
C ASP A 749 67.07 -34.12 -10.89
#